data_AF-A0A1D6KHC4-F1
#
_entry.id   AF-A0A1D6KHC4-F1
#
_cell.length_a   1.000
_cell.length_b   1.000
_cell.length_c   1.000
_cell.angle_alpha   90.00
_cell.angle_beta   90.00
_cell.angle_gamma   90.00
#
_symmetry.space_group_name_H-M   'P 1'
#
loop_
_entity.id
_entity.type
_entity.pdbx_description
1 polymer ?
#
loop_
_entity_poly.entity_id
_entity_poly.type
_entity_poly.pdbx_seq_one_letter_code
_entity_poly.pdbx_strand_id
1 'polypeptide(L)'
;MVAYIANTLIFILSGVVIADGVLQNNGHFERHGSSWGFLLLLYVFVQISRVIVVGVLYPMLRHFGYGLDLKEAMILVWSGLRGAVALSLSLSVKRTSDSVQPYLKPEVGTMFVFFTGGIVFLTLIFNGSTTQFLLHILGMDKLLPTKLRILKYTRYEMLKKALEAFGELRDDEELGPADWVTVKKYITCLNDLDYEPEHPHDVGDEDDCMHIMNLTDIRVRLLNGVQAAYWGMLEEGRITQVTANILMRSVDEAMDLVSGQTLCDWKGLKSNVQFPNYYRFLQRSRLPRKLVTYFTVERLESGCYICAAFLRAHRIARRQLHDFLGDSEVARTVIDESNAEGEEARKFLEDVRVTFPQVLRVLKTRQVTYSVLTHLSEYIQNLQKTGLLEEKEMVHLDDALQTDLKKLQRNPPIVKMPRVSDLLNTHPLVGALPAAVRDTLLSNTKETLRGQGTTLYREGSRPTGIWLVSIGVVKWTSQRLSRRHSLDPILSHGSTLGLYEVLIGKPYICDMTTDSMVQCFFIETEKIEELLHSDPSIEIFLWQESALVLARLLVPHRFEKMGMHEMRVLVAERSTMNIYIKGEDLEVEQNCIGILLEGFLKIENLTLITPPALLLPWNADLSLFGLESSETTAILHAGIRWKPERGSSSSTRQRPPIFMFRQVRRCPKVSQHGA
;
A
#
# COMPACT_ATOMS: atom_id res chain seq x y z
N MET A 1 7.20 15.56 31.68
CA MET A 1 7.26 15.75 33.15
C MET A 1 8.58 16.33 33.64
N VAL A 2 9.73 15.62 33.59
CA VAL A 2 10.98 16.03 34.29
C VAL A 2 11.38 17.50 34.09
N ALA A 3 11.39 18.01 32.85
CA ALA A 3 11.75 19.41 32.56
C ALA A 3 10.80 20.44 33.22
N TYR A 4 9.51 20.13 33.37
CA TYR A 4 8.54 20.98 34.08
C TYR A 4 8.86 21.01 35.58
N ILE A 5 9.11 19.85 36.19
CA ILE A 5 9.49 19.74 37.61
C ILE A 5 10.79 20.52 37.88
N ALA A 6 11.80 20.36 37.02
CA ALA A 6 13.08 21.06 37.14
C ALA A 6 12.93 22.59 37.02
N ASN A 7 12.16 23.08 36.03
CA ASN A 7 11.87 24.50 35.88
C ASN A 7 11.16 25.07 37.13
N THR A 8 10.08 24.43 37.58
CA THR A 8 9.32 24.85 38.77
C THR A 8 10.22 24.89 40.01
N LEU A 9 11.07 23.88 40.20
CA LEU A 9 12.02 23.82 41.32
C LEU A 9 13.08 24.94 41.25
N ILE A 10 13.60 25.27 40.06
CA ILE A 10 14.51 26.41 39.88
C ILE A 10 13.81 27.73 40.19
N PHE A 11 12.57 27.93 39.75
CA PHE A 11 11.81 29.15 40.08
C PHE A 11 11.55 29.28 41.59
N ILE A 12 11.16 28.20 42.26
CA ILE A 12 10.94 28.19 43.73
C ILE A 12 12.24 28.50 44.48
N LEU A 13 13.33 27.76 44.20
CA LEU A 13 14.62 27.99 44.86
C LEU A 13 15.15 29.40 44.60
N SER A 14 15.05 29.90 43.37
CA SER A 14 15.48 31.27 43.04
C SER A 14 14.65 32.30 43.79
N GLY A 15 13.32 32.12 43.85
CA GLY A 15 12.43 33.00 44.62
C GLY A 15 12.79 33.06 46.11
N VAL A 16 13.08 31.92 46.73
CA VAL A 16 13.54 31.85 48.13
C VAL A 16 14.89 32.54 48.30
N VAL A 17 15.87 32.29 47.43
CA VAL A 17 17.23 32.88 47.51
C VAL A 17 17.23 34.39 47.21
N ILE A 18 16.28 34.89 46.40
CA ILE A 18 16.02 36.32 46.19
C ILE A 18 15.40 36.93 47.45
N ALA A 19 14.33 36.32 47.99
CA ALA A 19 13.65 36.82 49.18
C ALA A 19 14.61 36.91 50.37
N ASP A 20 15.35 35.84 50.64
CA ASP A 20 16.38 35.76 51.67
C ASP A 20 17.49 36.80 51.47
N GLY A 21 18.03 36.89 50.25
CA GLY A 21 19.10 37.84 49.90
C GLY A 21 18.69 39.32 49.94
N VAL A 22 17.39 39.62 49.84
CA VAL A 22 16.83 40.98 50.03
C VAL A 22 16.55 41.23 51.51
N LEU A 23 15.86 40.30 52.20
CA LEU A 23 15.41 40.46 53.58
C LEU A 23 16.54 40.46 54.62
N GLN A 24 17.64 39.72 54.41
CA GLN A 24 18.79 39.76 55.31
C GLN A 24 19.58 41.08 55.20
N ASN A 25 19.51 41.77 54.06
CA ASN A 25 20.32 42.95 53.74
C ASN A 25 19.56 44.29 53.86
N ASN A 26 18.41 44.31 54.56
CA ASN A 26 17.49 45.46 54.67
C ASN A 26 18.21 46.80 54.91
N GLY A 27 19.16 46.86 55.84
CA GLY A 27 19.89 48.08 56.21
C GLY A 27 20.72 48.73 55.08
N HIS A 28 21.00 48.02 53.98
CA HIS A 28 21.75 48.54 52.84
C HIS A 28 20.88 48.76 51.59
N PHE A 29 19.69 48.15 51.49
CA PHE A 29 18.79 48.29 50.34
C PHE A 29 17.77 49.42 50.48
N GLU A 30 17.22 49.65 51.69
CA GLU A 30 16.23 50.72 51.94
C GLU A 30 16.77 52.13 51.61
N ARG A 31 18.08 52.33 51.77
CA ARG A 31 18.76 53.61 51.53
C ARG A 31 19.07 53.89 50.06
N HIS A 32 18.59 53.05 49.13
CA HIS A 32 18.87 53.18 47.71
C HIS A 32 17.68 52.77 46.79
N GLY A 33 16.60 53.56 46.83
CA GLY A 33 15.49 53.46 45.85
C GLY A 33 15.95 53.56 44.38
N SER A 34 17.14 54.12 44.14
CA SER A 34 17.86 54.09 42.87
C SER A 34 17.98 52.67 42.27
N SER A 35 18.17 51.63 43.09
CA SER A 35 18.29 50.23 42.65
C SER A 35 17.02 49.71 41.96
N TRP A 36 15.83 50.13 42.41
CA TRP A 36 14.55 49.82 41.75
C TRP A 36 14.37 50.62 40.46
N GLY A 37 14.84 51.86 40.42
CA GLY A 37 14.92 52.66 39.19
C GLY A 37 15.83 52.01 38.13
N PHE A 38 17.01 51.53 38.52
CA PHE A 38 17.90 50.77 37.65
C PHE A 38 17.27 49.45 37.17
N LEU A 39 16.46 48.77 37.99
CA LEU A 39 15.76 47.55 37.58
C LEU A 39 14.73 47.83 36.46
N LEU A 40 13.94 48.89 36.60
CA LEU A 40 12.98 49.32 35.56
C LEU A 40 13.69 49.79 34.29
N LEU A 41 14.77 50.57 34.42
CA LEU A 41 15.59 51.01 33.28
C LEU A 41 16.19 49.81 32.54
N LEU A 42 16.73 48.83 33.28
CA LEU A 42 17.32 47.62 32.72
C LEU A 42 16.27 46.72 32.04
N TYR A 43 15.05 46.66 32.56
CA TYR A 43 13.92 46.00 31.89
C TYR A 43 13.57 46.68 30.55
N VAL A 44 13.43 48.01 30.53
CA VAL A 44 13.18 48.77 29.28
C VAL A 44 14.31 48.56 28.28
N PHE A 45 15.57 48.59 28.72
CA PHE A 45 16.73 48.32 27.88
C PHE A 45 16.75 46.87 27.34
N VAL A 46 16.36 45.88 28.14
CA VAL A 46 16.22 44.47 27.71
C VAL A 46 15.12 44.32 26.66
N GLN A 47 14.01 45.06 26.77
CA GLN A 47 12.94 44.98 25.78
C GLN A 47 13.29 45.74 24.49
N ILE A 48 13.95 46.89 24.56
CA ILE A 48 14.46 47.63 23.39
C ILE A 48 15.54 46.84 22.65
N SER A 49 16.52 46.27 23.36
CA SER A 49 17.56 45.44 22.71
C SER A 49 16.97 44.22 22.00
N ARG A 50 15.86 43.65 22.50
CA ARG A 50 15.12 42.60 21.80
C ARG A 50 14.42 43.10 20.53
N VAL A 51 13.78 44.28 20.56
CA VAL A 51 13.22 44.93 19.34
C VAL A 51 14.31 45.10 18.28
N ILE A 52 15.50 45.56 18.68
CA ILE A 52 16.66 45.73 17.79
C ILE A 52 17.12 44.39 17.23
N VAL A 53 17.33 43.36 18.06
CA VAL A 53 17.79 42.03 17.61
C VAL A 53 16.80 41.39 16.65
N VAL A 54 15.49 41.43 16.95
CA VAL A 54 14.47 40.86 16.05
C VAL A 54 14.36 41.70 14.78
N GLY A 55 14.41 43.03 14.85
CA GLY A 55 14.37 43.89 13.66
C GLY A 55 15.57 43.73 12.72
N VAL A 56 16.78 43.56 13.27
CA VAL A 56 18.00 43.29 12.48
C VAL A 56 17.99 41.89 11.86
N LEU A 57 17.44 40.89 12.57
CA LEU A 57 17.30 39.52 12.04
C LEU A 57 16.07 39.34 11.16
N TYR A 58 15.06 40.23 11.21
CA TYR A 58 13.83 40.14 10.42
C TYR A 58 14.04 39.93 8.92
N PRO A 59 14.93 40.66 8.20
CA PRO A 59 15.21 40.37 6.80
C PRO A 59 15.76 38.96 6.57
N MET A 60 16.48 38.36 7.53
CA MET A 60 16.93 36.96 7.44
C MET A 60 15.78 35.98 7.74
N LEU A 61 15.03 36.23 8.82
CA LEU A 61 13.88 35.42 9.25
C LEU A 61 12.70 35.43 8.25
N ARG A 62 12.65 36.42 7.36
CA ARG A 62 11.70 36.49 6.25
C ARG A 62 12.15 35.74 4.98
N HIS A 63 13.45 35.47 4.82
CA HIS A 63 14.00 34.77 3.65
C HIS A 63 14.41 33.31 3.93
N PHE A 64 14.52 32.90 5.19
CA PHE A 64 14.84 31.53 5.60
C PHE A 64 13.65 30.83 6.27
N GLY A 65 13.35 29.60 5.83
CA GLY A 65 12.22 28.82 6.33
C GLY A 65 10.87 29.34 5.83
N TYR A 66 9.83 29.17 6.65
CA TYR A 66 8.44 29.51 6.32
C TYR A 66 8.17 31.02 6.13
N GLY A 67 9.11 31.88 6.55
CA GLY A 67 9.01 33.34 6.47
C GLY A 67 8.18 33.94 7.59
N LEU A 68 8.83 34.62 8.54
CA LEU A 68 8.16 35.23 9.70
C LEU A 68 7.29 36.43 9.29
N ASP A 69 6.00 36.44 9.63
CA ASP A 69 5.13 37.60 9.42
C ASP A 69 5.40 38.73 10.43
N LEU A 70 4.99 39.96 10.11
CA LEU A 70 5.10 41.11 11.00
C LEU A 70 4.31 40.92 12.30
N LYS A 71 3.16 40.24 12.28
CA LYS A 71 2.40 39.92 13.51
C LYS A 71 3.15 38.93 14.39
N GLU A 72 3.74 37.91 13.78
CA GLU A 72 4.53 36.89 14.48
C GLU A 72 5.81 37.47 15.06
N ALA A 73 6.50 38.35 14.32
CA ALA A 73 7.67 39.09 14.81
C ALA A 73 7.32 39.97 16.02
N MET A 74 6.16 40.64 16.00
CA MET A 74 5.66 41.43 17.13
C MET A 74 5.36 40.55 18.36
N ILE A 75 4.79 39.36 18.17
CA ILE A 75 4.60 38.37 19.25
C ILE A 75 5.94 37.84 19.76
N LEU A 76 6.91 37.55 18.89
CA LEU A 76 8.23 37.04 19.25
C LEU A 76 9.02 38.06 20.10
N VAL A 77 8.86 39.36 19.81
CA VAL A 77 9.36 40.46 20.66
C VAL A 77 8.67 40.48 22.03
N TRP A 78 7.38 40.21 22.11
CA TRP A 78 6.64 40.33 23.37
C TRP A 78 6.74 39.08 24.25
N SER A 79 6.48 37.90 23.68
CA SER A 79 6.30 36.60 24.34
C SER A 79 7.60 35.92 24.83
N GLY A 80 8.77 36.48 24.53
CA GLY A 80 10.08 35.86 24.84
C GLY A 80 10.49 35.96 26.32
N LEU A 81 9.71 35.36 27.22
CA LEU A 81 9.90 35.32 28.68
C LEU A 81 11.33 34.85 29.06
N ARG A 82 11.98 35.53 30.01
CA ARG A 82 13.30 35.06 30.51
C ARG A 82 13.08 33.91 31.51
N GLY A 83 13.71 32.77 31.24
CA GLY A 83 13.48 31.52 31.97
C GLY A 83 14.61 31.11 32.93
N ALA A 84 14.50 29.85 33.39
CA ALA A 84 15.34 29.23 34.41
C ALA A 84 16.87 29.33 34.16
N VAL A 85 17.32 29.40 32.91
CA VAL A 85 18.76 29.49 32.55
C VAL A 85 19.40 30.80 33.03
N ALA A 86 18.67 31.92 32.99
CA ALA A 86 19.18 33.19 33.50
C ALA A 86 19.27 33.15 35.03
N LEU A 87 18.24 32.61 35.68
CA LEU A 87 18.21 32.45 37.14
C LEU A 87 19.34 31.54 37.62
N SER A 88 19.53 30.37 37.03
CA SER A 88 20.57 29.41 37.44
C SER A 88 21.99 29.98 37.25
N LEU A 89 22.24 30.74 36.19
CA LEU A 89 23.51 31.45 36.01
C LEU A 89 23.73 32.49 37.11
N SER A 90 22.71 33.30 37.46
CA SER A 90 22.81 34.27 38.55
C SER A 90 23.02 33.62 39.92
N LEU A 91 22.36 32.48 40.18
CA LEU A 91 22.53 31.69 41.41
C LEU A 91 23.95 31.10 41.49
N SER A 92 24.51 30.66 40.36
CA SER A 92 25.90 30.21 40.27
C SER A 92 26.88 31.34 40.60
N VAL A 93 26.67 32.53 40.03
CA VAL A 93 27.49 33.73 40.33
C VAL A 93 27.44 34.12 41.81
N LYS A 94 26.25 34.11 42.44
CA LYS A 94 26.12 34.31 43.89
C LYS A 94 26.93 33.26 44.66
N ARG A 95 26.73 31.96 44.37
CA ARG A 95 27.44 30.85 45.02
C ARG A 95 28.96 30.97 44.90
N THR A 96 29.49 31.40 43.75
CA THR A 96 30.93 31.65 43.59
C THR A 96 31.43 32.89 44.32
N SER A 97 30.58 33.91 44.50
CA SER A 97 30.91 35.10 45.28
C SER A 97 30.92 34.84 46.78
N ASP A 98 30.09 33.91 47.25
CA ASP A 98 30.06 33.44 48.64
C ASP A 98 31.27 32.54 48.97
N SER A 99 31.95 31.97 47.95
CA SER A 99 33.05 31.01 48.12
C SER A 99 34.44 31.60 47.84
N VAL A 100 35.00 32.32 48.84
CA VAL A 100 36.43 32.67 49.01
C VAL A 100 37.23 32.87 47.70
N GLN A 101 36.85 33.88 46.91
CA GLN A 101 37.67 34.40 45.80
C GLN A 101 37.91 35.90 46.00
N PRO A 102 39.17 36.39 46.02
CA PRO A 102 39.48 37.78 46.39
C PRO A 102 39.07 38.82 45.33
N TYR A 103 38.54 38.39 44.18
CA TYR A 103 38.16 39.25 43.06
C TYR A 103 36.66 39.57 42.98
N LEU A 104 35.79 38.84 43.69
CA LEU A 104 34.34 39.01 43.59
C LEU A 104 33.70 39.29 44.95
N LYS A 105 33.20 40.52 45.08
CA LYS A 105 32.54 41.04 46.28
C LYS A 105 31.14 40.43 46.46
N PRO A 106 30.74 39.94 47.65
CA PRO A 106 29.44 39.29 47.87
C PRO A 106 28.24 40.21 47.60
N GLU A 107 28.43 41.53 47.71
CA GLU A 107 27.47 42.55 47.31
C GLU A 107 27.17 42.50 45.80
N VAL A 108 28.17 42.13 44.98
CA VAL A 108 28.03 41.98 43.52
C VAL A 108 27.25 40.69 43.19
N GLY A 109 27.55 39.58 43.88
CA GLY A 109 26.81 38.31 43.71
C GLY A 109 25.32 38.45 44.02
N THR A 110 24.99 39.17 45.10
CA THR A 110 23.59 39.48 45.46
C THR A 110 22.95 40.48 44.50
N MET A 111 23.68 41.50 44.02
CA MET A 111 23.23 42.43 42.98
C MET A 111 22.87 41.72 41.66
N PHE A 112 23.66 40.73 41.22
CA PHE A 112 23.35 39.91 40.04
C PHE A 112 22.05 39.12 40.20
N VAL A 113 21.81 38.51 41.37
CA VAL A 113 20.57 37.77 41.66
C VAL A 113 19.37 38.71 41.75
N PHE A 114 19.50 39.89 42.37
CA PHE A 114 18.44 40.91 42.42
C PHE A 114 18.01 41.36 41.02
N PHE A 115 18.95 41.79 40.16
CA PHE A 115 18.58 42.24 38.81
C PHE A 115 18.10 41.10 37.91
N THR A 116 18.72 39.93 37.96
CA THR A 116 18.30 38.80 37.09
C THR A 116 16.93 38.27 37.51
N GLY A 117 16.71 38.09 38.82
CA GLY A 117 15.43 37.70 39.39
C GLY A 117 14.34 38.74 39.14
N GLY A 118 14.65 40.02 39.35
CA GLY A 118 13.74 41.14 39.12
C GLY A 118 13.29 41.24 37.66
N ILE A 119 14.20 41.12 36.68
CA ILE A 119 13.82 41.13 35.25
C ILE A 119 12.95 39.93 34.92
N VAL A 120 13.29 38.73 35.42
CA VAL A 120 12.50 37.51 35.18
C VAL A 120 11.09 37.68 35.72
N PHE A 121 10.95 38.05 37.00
CA PHE A 121 9.67 38.38 37.66
C PHE A 121 8.86 39.42 36.87
N LEU A 122 9.50 40.51 36.46
CA LEU A 122 8.83 41.59 35.73
C LEU A 122 8.39 41.16 34.32
N THR A 123 9.19 40.34 33.61
CA THR A 123 8.76 39.76 32.32
C THR A 123 7.63 38.73 32.47
N LEU A 124 7.63 37.92 33.54
CA LEU A 124 6.55 36.96 33.82
C LEU A 124 5.23 37.68 34.14
N ILE A 125 5.27 38.75 34.92
CA ILE A 125 4.07 39.54 35.27
C ILE A 125 3.59 40.38 34.09
N PHE A 126 4.43 41.25 33.52
CA PHE A 126 3.99 42.20 32.49
C PHE A 126 3.85 41.51 31.13
N ASN A 127 4.93 41.01 30.52
CA ASN A 127 4.84 40.38 29.20
C ASN A 127 4.00 39.09 29.25
N GLY A 128 4.11 38.28 30.31
CA GLY A 128 3.37 37.02 30.43
C GLY A 128 1.86 37.22 30.41
N SER A 129 1.32 38.10 31.27
CA SER A 129 -0.13 38.40 31.29
C SER A 129 -0.62 39.09 30.02
N THR A 130 0.17 40.02 29.46
CA THR A 130 -0.25 40.81 28.29
C THR A 130 -0.08 40.10 26.95
N THR A 131 0.68 38.99 26.87
CA THR A 131 0.85 38.22 25.61
C THR A 131 -0.48 37.67 25.10
N GLN A 132 -1.35 37.15 25.97
CA GLN A 132 -2.68 36.66 25.56
C GLN A 132 -3.57 37.78 25.02
N PHE A 133 -3.50 38.98 25.63
CA PHE A 133 -4.21 40.17 25.15
C PHE A 133 -3.67 40.66 23.80
N LEU A 134 -2.35 40.60 23.59
CA LEU A 134 -1.70 40.97 22.34
C LEU A 134 -2.13 40.06 21.16
N LEU A 135 -2.24 38.75 21.41
CA LEU A 135 -2.73 37.77 20.42
C LEU A 135 -4.16 38.09 19.94
N HIS A 136 -5.04 38.49 20.86
CA HIS A 136 -6.42 38.89 20.58
C HIS A 136 -6.50 40.19 19.75
N ILE A 137 -5.66 41.18 20.06
CA ILE A 137 -5.56 42.43 19.28
C ILE A 137 -5.05 42.16 17.85
N LEU A 138 -4.05 41.29 17.69
CA LEU A 138 -3.52 40.90 16.38
C LEU A 138 -4.50 40.05 15.55
N GLY A 139 -5.56 39.55 16.19
CA GLY A 139 -6.60 38.71 15.58
C GLY A 139 -6.11 37.31 15.21
N MET A 140 -5.02 36.83 15.82
CA MET A 140 -4.44 35.51 15.56
C MET A 140 -5.12 34.39 16.36
N ASP A 141 -6.07 34.75 17.23
CA ASP A 141 -7.01 33.88 17.91
C ASP A 141 -8.27 33.57 17.07
N LYS A 142 -8.54 34.36 16.02
CA LYS A 142 -9.76 34.25 15.22
C LYS A 142 -9.68 33.06 14.27
N LEU A 143 -10.64 32.14 14.41
CA LEU A 143 -10.83 31.05 13.46
C LEU A 143 -11.13 31.61 12.07
N LEU A 144 -10.43 31.07 11.07
CA LEU A 144 -10.65 31.35 9.65
C LEU A 144 -12.12 31.10 9.28
N PRO A 145 -12.77 31.90 8.42
CA PRO A 145 -14.20 31.73 8.10
C PRO A 145 -14.52 30.33 7.53
N THR A 146 -13.58 29.72 6.80
CA THR A 146 -13.65 28.33 6.34
C THR A 146 -13.71 27.35 7.52
N LYS A 147 -12.78 27.47 8.48
CA LYS A 147 -12.75 26.66 9.72
C LYS A 147 -14.01 26.86 10.59
N LEU A 148 -14.58 28.06 10.59
CA LEU A 148 -15.87 28.34 11.24
C LEU A 148 -17.05 27.63 10.53
N ARG A 149 -17.04 27.58 9.19
CA ARG A 149 -18.04 26.84 8.38
C ARG A 149 -17.94 25.33 8.62
N ILE A 150 -16.72 24.76 8.64
CA ILE A 150 -16.51 23.35 9.03
C ILE A 150 -16.99 23.12 10.47
N LEU A 151 -16.70 24.00 11.43
CA LEU A 151 -17.16 23.83 12.82
C LEU A 151 -18.69 23.81 12.93
N LYS A 152 -19.42 24.64 12.17
CA LYS A 152 -20.89 24.56 12.08
C LYS A 152 -21.35 23.20 11.55
N TYR A 153 -20.75 22.72 10.47
CA TYR A 153 -21.08 21.43 9.87
C TYR A 153 -20.76 20.24 10.78
N THR A 154 -19.63 20.25 11.50
CA THR A 154 -19.30 19.24 12.52
C THR A 154 -20.37 19.17 13.61
N ARG A 155 -20.91 20.31 14.05
CA ARG A 155 -22.01 20.32 15.04
C ARG A 155 -23.30 19.71 14.48
N TYR A 156 -23.58 19.86 13.19
CA TYR A 156 -24.71 19.20 12.53
C TYR A 156 -24.54 17.67 12.46
N GLU A 157 -23.38 17.17 12.04
CA GLU A 157 -23.10 15.72 12.07
C GLU A 157 -23.07 15.15 13.51
N MET A 158 -22.63 15.93 14.50
CA MET A 158 -22.76 15.56 15.92
C MET A 158 -24.23 15.43 16.36
N LEU A 159 -25.11 16.33 15.92
CA LEU A 159 -26.54 16.27 16.21
C LEU A 159 -27.20 15.04 15.57
N LYS A 160 -26.85 14.74 14.31
CA LYS A 160 -27.26 13.53 13.61
C LYS A 160 -26.78 12.26 14.33
N LYS A 161 -25.51 12.19 14.74
CA LYS A 161 -24.98 11.05 15.51
C LYS A 161 -25.62 10.91 16.89
N ALA A 162 -25.94 12.01 17.56
CA ALA A 162 -26.69 11.98 18.82
C ALA A 162 -28.13 11.48 18.63
N LEU A 163 -28.78 11.79 17.49
CA LEU A 163 -30.11 11.31 17.14
C LEU A 163 -30.10 9.83 16.71
N GLU A 164 -29.07 9.37 16.00
CA GLU A 164 -28.85 7.94 15.70
C GLU A 164 -28.70 7.13 16.99
N ALA A 165 -27.81 7.54 17.90
CA ALA A 165 -27.61 6.88 19.19
C ALA A 165 -28.84 6.96 20.11
N PHE A 166 -29.58 8.08 20.08
CA PHE A 166 -30.88 8.19 20.75
C PHE A 166 -31.91 7.23 20.15
N GLY A 167 -31.86 6.95 18.86
CA GLY A 167 -32.70 5.94 18.19
C GLY A 167 -32.42 4.51 18.69
N GLU A 168 -31.15 4.13 18.83
CA GLU A 168 -30.73 2.84 19.40
C GLU A 168 -31.16 2.69 20.87
N LEU A 169 -31.21 3.79 21.62
CA LEU A 169 -31.57 3.85 23.04
C LEU A 169 -33.06 4.23 23.30
N ARG A 170 -33.88 4.40 22.26
CA ARG A 170 -35.22 5.01 22.42
C ARG A 170 -36.22 4.07 23.06
N ASP A 171 -36.19 2.80 22.65
CA ASP A 171 -37.19 1.79 22.95
C ASP A 171 -36.57 0.71 23.86
N ASP A 172 -36.10 1.13 25.04
CA ASP A 172 -35.56 0.26 26.10
C ASP A 172 -36.70 -0.58 26.72
N GLU A 173 -36.54 -1.91 26.74
CA GLU A 173 -37.57 -2.86 27.20
C GLU A 173 -37.80 -2.81 28.73
N GLU A 174 -36.82 -2.34 29.51
CA GLU A 174 -36.94 -2.21 30.98
C GLU A 174 -37.36 -0.79 31.41
N LEU A 175 -36.95 0.25 30.66
CA LEU A 175 -37.13 1.66 31.07
C LEU A 175 -38.21 2.44 30.28
N GLY A 176 -38.61 1.96 29.10
CA GLY A 176 -39.62 2.61 28.27
C GLY A 176 -39.11 3.82 27.47
N PRO A 177 -40.03 4.57 26.80
CA PRO A 177 -39.66 5.54 25.78
C PRO A 177 -39.01 6.82 26.33
N ALA A 178 -37.81 7.15 25.84
CA ALA A 178 -37.09 8.36 26.21
C ALA A 178 -37.64 9.65 25.54
N ASP A 179 -37.52 10.80 26.22
CA ASP A 179 -37.88 12.13 25.67
C ASP A 179 -36.67 12.88 25.10
N TRP A 180 -36.68 13.11 23.79
CA TRP A 180 -35.65 13.88 23.09
C TRP A 180 -35.61 15.36 23.49
N VAL A 181 -36.73 15.97 23.88
CA VAL A 181 -36.78 17.40 24.22
C VAL A 181 -36.00 17.68 25.50
N THR A 182 -36.18 16.83 26.51
CA THR A 182 -35.38 16.84 27.74
C THR A 182 -33.91 16.51 27.44
N VAL A 183 -33.61 15.55 26.56
CA VAL A 183 -32.23 15.24 26.16
C VAL A 183 -31.53 16.42 25.47
N LYS A 184 -32.12 17.07 24.45
CA LYS A 184 -31.55 18.26 23.78
C LYS A 184 -31.21 19.36 24.81
N LYS A 185 -32.08 19.59 25.79
CA LYS A 185 -31.87 20.58 26.88
C LYS A 185 -30.60 20.34 27.69
N TYR A 186 -30.19 19.10 27.91
CA TYR A 186 -28.92 18.76 28.60
C TYR A 186 -27.70 18.82 27.67
N ILE A 187 -27.86 18.60 26.36
CA ILE A 187 -26.77 18.67 25.36
C ILE A 187 -26.59 20.14 24.89
N THR A 188 -26.13 20.99 25.81
CA THR A 188 -26.05 22.45 25.60
C THR A 188 -25.16 22.87 24.43
N CYS A 189 -24.20 22.04 24.01
CA CYS A 189 -23.34 22.29 22.85
C CYS A 189 -24.04 22.16 21.48
N LEU A 190 -25.28 21.65 21.44
CA LEU A 190 -26.09 21.49 20.22
C LEU A 190 -27.38 22.34 20.24
N ASN A 191 -27.60 23.19 21.24
CA ASN A 191 -28.83 23.97 21.37
C ASN A 191 -29.01 25.04 20.28
N ASP A 192 -27.93 25.64 19.78
CA ASP A 192 -27.96 26.75 18.79
C ASP A 192 -28.31 26.30 17.35
N LEU A 193 -28.69 25.03 17.14
CA LEU A 193 -28.87 24.40 15.82
C LEU A 193 -30.34 24.36 15.37
N ASP A 194 -30.94 25.54 15.19
CA ASP A 194 -32.32 25.70 14.69
C ASP A 194 -32.38 26.30 13.26
N TYR A 195 -31.27 26.23 12.51
CA TYR A 195 -31.16 26.68 11.10
C TYR A 195 -31.00 25.49 10.14
N GLU A 196 -31.50 25.63 8.91
CA GLU A 196 -31.20 24.69 7.83
C GLU A 196 -29.70 24.69 7.49
N PRO A 197 -29.11 23.53 7.12
CA PRO A 197 -27.67 23.42 6.90
C PRO A 197 -27.26 23.94 5.52
N GLU A 198 -26.53 25.06 5.48
CA GLU A 198 -25.59 25.30 4.39
C GLU A 198 -24.52 24.18 4.43
N HIS A 199 -24.48 23.31 3.43
CA HIS A 199 -23.32 22.42 3.25
C HIS A 199 -22.07 23.30 3.04
N PRO A 200 -20.84 22.87 3.41
CA PRO A 200 -19.66 23.74 3.36
C PRO A 200 -19.33 24.38 1.99
N HIS A 201 -20.01 23.94 0.92
CA HIS A 201 -19.82 24.34 -0.47
C HIS A 201 -21.12 24.75 -1.21
N ASP A 202 -22.27 24.93 -0.53
CA ASP A 202 -23.56 25.29 -1.17
C ASP A 202 -23.71 26.77 -1.59
N VAL A 203 -22.61 27.53 -1.62
CA VAL A 203 -22.59 28.96 -1.99
C VAL A 203 -21.53 29.17 -3.07
N GLY A 204 -21.93 29.82 -4.17
CA GLY A 204 -21.25 29.76 -5.47
C GLY A 204 -19.96 30.56 -5.65
N ASP A 205 -19.44 30.47 -6.87
CA ASP A 205 -18.07 30.81 -7.28
C ASP A 205 -17.82 32.32 -7.47
N GLU A 206 -17.42 33.04 -6.40
CA GLU A 206 -17.00 34.46 -6.50
C GLU A 206 -15.65 34.83 -5.83
N ASP A 207 -14.84 33.87 -5.36
CA ASP A 207 -13.45 34.17 -4.92
C ASP A 207 -12.46 32.99 -5.05
N ASP A 208 -11.52 33.10 -5.99
CA ASP A 208 -10.36 32.19 -6.16
C ASP A 208 -9.55 32.04 -4.86
N CYS A 209 -9.43 33.11 -4.06
CA CYS A 209 -8.69 33.09 -2.81
C CYS A 209 -9.35 32.16 -1.78
N MET A 210 -10.68 32.22 -1.66
CA MET A 210 -11.45 31.25 -0.85
C MET A 210 -11.28 29.82 -1.36
N HIS A 211 -11.25 29.59 -2.68
CA HIS A 211 -11.06 28.24 -3.23
C HIS A 211 -9.67 27.67 -2.91
N ILE A 212 -8.61 28.47 -3.04
CA ILE A 212 -7.24 28.08 -2.64
C ILE A 212 -7.14 27.83 -1.12
N MET A 213 -7.81 28.66 -0.30
CA MET A 213 -7.88 28.49 1.15
C MET A 213 -8.68 27.25 1.57
N ASN A 214 -9.67 26.83 0.77
CA ASN A 214 -10.41 25.57 0.98
C ASN A 214 -9.57 24.34 0.57
N LEU A 215 -8.93 24.36 -0.60
CA LEU A 215 -8.03 23.29 -1.07
C LEU A 215 -6.92 23.01 -0.06
N THR A 216 -6.25 24.05 0.42
CA THR A 216 -5.17 23.93 1.42
C THR A 216 -5.69 23.34 2.73
N ASP A 217 -6.76 23.89 3.31
CA ASP A 217 -7.37 23.40 4.56
C ASP A 217 -7.89 21.94 4.44
N ILE A 218 -8.31 21.51 3.25
CA ILE A 218 -8.71 20.12 2.96
C ILE A 218 -7.51 19.19 2.77
N ARG A 219 -6.42 19.62 2.10
CA ARG A 219 -5.14 18.86 2.06
C ARG A 219 -4.59 18.66 3.48
N VAL A 220 -4.62 19.69 4.33
CA VAL A 220 -4.24 19.57 5.76
C VAL A 220 -5.09 18.53 6.49
N ARG A 221 -6.41 18.49 6.27
CA ARG A 221 -7.29 17.45 6.85
C ARG A 221 -6.91 16.05 6.37
N LEU A 222 -6.62 15.86 5.07
CA LEU A 222 -6.19 14.56 4.56
C LEU A 222 -4.88 14.12 5.22
N LEU A 223 -3.86 14.99 5.27
CA LEU A 223 -2.56 14.67 5.87
C LEU A 223 -2.67 14.36 7.38
N ASN A 224 -3.50 15.09 8.13
CA ASN A 224 -3.82 14.75 9.52
C ASN A 224 -4.49 13.38 9.66
N GLY A 225 -5.42 13.03 8.76
CA GLY A 225 -6.03 11.69 8.69
C GLY A 225 -5.02 10.60 8.33
N VAL A 226 -4.05 10.90 7.47
CA VAL A 226 -2.93 10.01 7.12
C VAL A 226 -2.01 9.78 8.32
N GLN A 227 -1.65 10.83 9.09
CA GLN A 227 -0.90 10.68 10.34
C GLN A 227 -1.67 9.84 11.37
N ALA A 228 -2.97 10.11 11.58
CA ALA A 228 -3.82 9.32 12.48
C ALA A 228 -3.87 7.83 12.06
N ALA A 229 -3.96 7.55 10.75
CA ALA A 229 -3.92 6.20 10.24
C ALA A 229 -2.54 5.53 10.39
N TYR A 230 -1.43 6.27 10.33
CA TYR A 230 -0.10 5.74 10.66
C TYR A 230 0.07 5.45 12.16
N TRP A 231 -0.48 6.29 13.05
CA TRP A 231 -0.50 6.01 14.50
C TRP A 231 -1.30 4.73 14.80
N GLY A 232 -2.52 4.63 14.28
CA GLY A 232 -3.33 3.41 14.43
C GLY A 232 -2.62 2.17 13.88
N MET A 233 -1.96 2.24 12.73
CA MET A 233 -1.19 1.09 12.21
C MET A 233 0.06 0.74 13.02
N LEU A 234 0.61 1.66 13.83
CA LEU A 234 1.70 1.40 14.77
C LEU A 234 1.18 0.73 16.06
N GLU A 235 0.03 1.17 16.56
CA GLU A 235 -0.67 0.58 17.72
C GLU A 235 -1.17 -0.84 17.39
N GLU A 236 -1.71 -1.05 16.19
CA GLU A 236 -2.03 -2.36 15.61
C GLU A 236 -0.76 -3.19 15.25
N GLY A 237 0.44 -2.65 15.45
CA GLY A 237 1.74 -3.28 15.13
C GLY A 237 1.92 -3.75 13.69
N ARG A 238 1.16 -3.17 12.75
CA ARG A 238 1.21 -3.50 11.31
C ARG A 238 2.38 -2.82 10.60
N ILE A 239 2.97 -1.80 11.22
CA ILE A 239 4.24 -1.15 10.83
C ILE A 239 5.21 -1.15 12.02
N THR A 240 6.51 -1.11 11.75
CA THR A 240 7.52 -0.94 12.81
C THR A 240 7.63 0.53 13.22
N GLN A 241 8.14 0.81 14.43
CA GLN A 241 8.42 2.19 14.86
C GLN A 241 9.39 2.93 13.92
N VAL A 242 10.36 2.24 13.32
CA VAL A 242 11.26 2.83 12.31
C VAL A 242 10.49 3.20 11.04
N THR A 243 9.58 2.33 10.58
CA THR A 243 8.69 2.60 9.45
C THR A 243 7.76 3.77 9.74
N ALA A 244 7.16 3.81 10.93
CA ALA A 244 6.29 4.90 11.37
C ALA A 244 7.03 6.25 11.38
N ASN A 245 8.22 6.32 11.97
CA ASN A 245 9.03 7.54 12.00
C ASN A 245 9.36 8.06 10.58
N ILE A 246 9.61 7.16 9.62
CA ILE A 246 9.85 7.54 8.20
C ILE A 246 8.55 8.07 7.55
N LEU A 247 7.41 7.42 7.81
CA LEU A 247 6.11 7.82 7.27
C LEU A 247 5.64 9.17 7.82
N MET A 248 5.71 9.37 9.15
CA MET A 248 5.35 10.63 9.79
C MET A 248 6.18 11.79 9.24
N ARG A 249 7.52 11.65 9.19
CA ARG A 249 8.41 12.71 8.69
C ARG A 249 8.12 13.09 7.23
N SER A 250 7.68 12.13 6.41
CA SER A 250 7.30 12.40 5.02
C SER A 250 5.98 13.18 4.92
N VAL A 251 5.06 13.00 5.88
CA VAL A 251 3.85 13.83 5.99
C VAL A 251 4.16 15.20 6.57
N ASP A 252 5.06 15.31 7.56
CA ASP A 252 5.52 16.61 8.08
C ASP A 252 6.16 17.44 6.94
N GLU A 253 7.08 16.82 6.16
CA GLU A 253 7.70 17.42 4.96
C GLU A 253 6.69 17.84 3.88
N ALA A 254 5.52 17.20 3.80
CA ALA A 254 4.47 17.55 2.85
C ALA A 254 3.50 18.61 3.39
N MET A 255 3.18 18.55 4.68
CA MET A 255 2.37 19.54 5.41
C MET A 255 3.00 20.93 5.28
N ASP A 256 4.33 21.01 5.43
CA ASP A 256 5.13 22.21 5.16
C ASP A 256 4.98 22.80 3.75
N LEU A 257 4.54 22.02 2.76
CA LEU A 257 4.45 22.40 1.34
C LEU A 257 3.02 22.57 0.80
N VAL A 258 1.98 22.22 1.59
CA VAL A 258 0.56 22.25 1.20
C VAL A 258 0.11 23.58 0.59
N SER A 259 0.68 24.71 1.06
CA SER A 259 0.34 26.06 0.64
C SER A 259 0.75 26.42 -0.78
N GLY A 260 1.72 25.71 -1.38
CA GLY A 260 2.29 26.05 -2.68
C GLY A 260 2.38 24.89 -3.69
N GLN A 261 2.05 23.67 -3.29
CA GLN A 261 2.09 22.47 -4.14
C GLN A 261 0.84 21.61 -3.92
N THR A 262 0.62 20.64 -4.82
CA THR A 262 -0.28 19.50 -4.57
C THR A 262 0.24 18.68 -3.40
N LEU A 263 -0.53 17.66 -2.98
CA LEU A 263 0.05 16.59 -2.15
C LEU A 263 1.35 16.05 -2.77
N CYS A 264 2.33 15.78 -1.91
CA CYS A 264 3.67 15.38 -2.31
C CYS A 264 4.39 14.49 -1.28
N ASP A 265 3.67 13.87 -0.33
CA ASP A 265 4.28 13.12 0.78
C ASP A 265 4.95 11.82 0.32
N TRP A 266 4.56 11.28 -0.84
CA TRP A 266 5.27 10.19 -1.50
C TRP A 266 6.72 10.55 -1.89
N LYS A 267 7.03 11.83 -2.10
CA LYS A 267 8.34 12.32 -2.57
C LYS A 267 9.49 11.98 -1.61
N GLY A 268 9.25 12.07 -0.30
CA GLY A 268 10.23 11.65 0.73
C GLY A 268 10.40 10.12 0.77
N LEU A 269 9.28 9.39 0.73
CA LEU A 269 9.24 7.92 0.77
C LEU A 269 9.92 7.26 -0.43
N LYS A 270 9.85 7.87 -1.62
CA LYS A 270 10.42 7.38 -2.87
C LYS A 270 11.90 6.99 -2.75
N SER A 271 12.67 7.73 -1.95
CA SER A 271 14.09 7.44 -1.66
C SER A 271 14.33 6.09 -0.97
N ASN A 272 13.37 5.62 -0.16
CA ASN A 272 13.43 4.36 0.57
C ASN A 272 12.93 3.17 -0.26
N VAL A 273 12.04 3.45 -1.23
CA VAL A 273 11.38 2.44 -2.07
C VAL A 273 12.12 2.18 -3.39
N GLN A 274 12.91 3.12 -3.92
CA GLN A 274 13.62 2.91 -5.18
C GLN A 274 14.73 1.84 -5.08
N PHE A 275 14.60 0.77 -5.89
CA PHE A 275 15.62 -0.26 -6.07
C PHE A 275 16.56 0.13 -7.22
N PRO A 276 17.85 0.39 -6.98
CA PRO A 276 18.77 0.73 -8.05
C PRO A 276 18.96 -0.43 -9.03
N ASN A 277 19.05 -0.09 -10.33
CA ASN A 277 19.24 -1.07 -11.41
C ASN A 277 20.50 -1.96 -11.25
N TYR A 278 21.47 -1.59 -10.40
CA TYR A 278 22.63 -2.43 -10.10
C TYR A 278 22.29 -3.78 -9.45
N TYR A 279 21.08 -3.97 -8.89
CA TYR A 279 20.70 -5.30 -8.38
C TYR A 279 20.56 -6.34 -9.51
N ARG A 280 20.25 -5.93 -10.75
CA ARG A 280 20.38 -6.77 -11.97
C ARG A 280 21.83 -7.21 -12.22
N PHE A 281 22.81 -6.45 -11.73
CA PHE A 281 24.25 -6.70 -11.86
C PHE A 281 24.82 -7.51 -10.69
N LEU A 282 24.32 -7.33 -9.46
CA LEU A 282 24.76 -8.11 -8.28
C LEU A 282 24.51 -9.62 -8.44
N GLN A 283 23.45 -10.02 -9.15
CA GLN A 283 23.20 -11.43 -9.50
C GLN A 283 24.25 -12.04 -10.45
N ARG A 284 25.08 -11.20 -11.11
CA ARG A 284 26.17 -11.60 -12.00
C ARG A 284 27.55 -11.61 -11.30
N SER A 285 27.60 -11.27 -10.02
CA SER A 285 28.83 -11.19 -9.22
C SER A 285 29.27 -12.54 -8.65
N ARG A 286 30.56 -12.67 -8.32
CA ARG A 286 31.12 -13.82 -7.57
C ARG A 286 30.87 -13.77 -6.05
N LEU A 287 30.09 -12.78 -5.56
CA LEU A 287 29.74 -12.66 -4.15
C LEU A 287 28.89 -13.86 -3.65
N PRO A 288 28.96 -14.22 -2.35
CA PRO A 288 28.15 -15.30 -1.79
C PRO A 288 26.66 -14.99 -1.92
N ARG A 289 25.93 -15.78 -2.72
CA ARG A 289 24.49 -15.58 -3.01
C ARG A 289 23.66 -15.30 -1.75
N LYS A 290 23.93 -16.01 -0.64
CA LYS A 290 23.25 -15.85 0.66
C LYS A 290 23.26 -14.41 1.20
N LEU A 291 24.41 -13.73 1.14
CA LEU A 291 24.56 -12.35 1.64
C LEU A 291 23.81 -11.35 0.75
N VAL A 292 23.92 -11.52 -0.57
CA VAL A 292 23.17 -10.69 -1.54
C VAL A 292 21.67 -10.86 -1.30
N THR A 293 21.18 -12.11 -1.18
CA THR A 293 19.75 -12.38 -0.93
C THR A 293 19.26 -11.80 0.38
N TYR A 294 20.05 -11.84 1.45
CA TYR A 294 19.68 -11.29 2.76
C TYR A 294 19.40 -9.78 2.67
N PHE A 295 20.40 -9.00 2.21
CA PHE A 295 20.25 -7.54 2.12
C PHE A 295 19.21 -7.11 1.08
N THR A 296 19.01 -7.86 -0.01
CA THR A 296 17.89 -7.59 -0.93
C THR A 296 16.55 -7.82 -0.26
N VAL A 297 16.38 -8.90 0.51
CA VAL A 297 15.11 -9.25 1.15
C VAL A 297 14.75 -8.26 2.23
N GLU A 298 15.71 -7.83 3.06
CA GLU A 298 15.48 -6.87 4.15
C GLU A 298 15.05 -5.50 3.61
N ARG A 299 15.71 -4.98 2.56
CA ARG A 299 15.28 -3.74 1.90
C ARG A 299 13.95 -3.89 1.16
N LEU A 300 13.70 -5.05 0.55
CA LEU A 300 12.44 -5.36 -0.13
C LEU A 300 11.27 -5.47 0.86
N GLU A 301 11.49 -6.05 2.05
CA GLU A 301 10.51 -6.09 3.12
C GLU A 301 10.17 -4.68 3.61
N SER A 302 11.19 -3.85 3.89
CA SER A 302 11.00 -2.46 4.31
C SER A 302 10.24 -1.62 3.28
N GLY A 303 10.65 -1.68 1.99
CA GLY A 303 9.95 -0.99 0.90
C GLY A 303 8.48 -1.43 0.76
N CYS A 304 8.20 -2.72 0.94
CA CYS A 304 6.82 -3.21 0.92
C CYS A 304 5.99 -2.75 2.13
N TYR A 305 6.56 -2.69 3.34
CA TYR A 305 5.85 -2.09 4.49
C TYR A 305 5.51 -0.62 4.23
N ILE A 306 6.46 0.17 3.72
CA ILE A 306 6.27 1.59 3.41
C ILE A 306 5.12 1.75 2.40
N CYS A 307 5.16 1.05 1.26
CA CYS A 307 4.11 1.15 0.24
C CYS A 307 2.75 0.64 0.73
N ALA A 308 2.70 -0.46 1.47
CA ALA A 308 1.45 -1.02 1.96
C ALA A 308 0.81 -0.14 3.05
N ALA A 309 1.63 0.47 3.92
CA ALA A 309 1.18 1.44 4.91
C ALA A 309 0.69 2.73 4.24
N PHE A 310 1.46 3.29 3.32
CA PHE A 310 1.12 4.47 2.53
C PHE A 310 -0.25 4.33 1.85
N LEU A 311 -0.40 3.31 1.00
CA LEU A 311 -1.66 3.03 0.30
C LEU A 311 -2.84 2.80 1.25
N ARG A 312 -2.58 2.28 2.47
CA ARG A 312 -3.61 2.06 3.47
C ARG A 312 -4.00 3.34 4.22
N ALA A 313 -3.03 4.16 4.63
CA ALA A 313 -3.29 5.41 5.33
C ALA A 313 -4.09 6.36 4.45
N HIS A 314 -3.68 6.56 3.20
CA HIS A 314 -4.44 7.39 2.27
C HIS A 314 -5.82 6.78 1.94
N ARG A 315 -5.97 5.46 1.88
CA ARG A 315 -7.29 4.83 1.72
C ARG A 315 -8.21 5.05 2.95
N ILE A 316 -7.66 5.13 4.16
CA ILE A 316 -8.41 5.44 5.38
C ILE A 316 -8.77 6.93 5.40
N ALA A 317 -7.79 7.81 5.20
CA ALA A 317 -7.97 9.26 5.21
C ALA A 317 -8.94 9.72 4.10
N ARG A 318 -8.83 9.20 2.87
CA ARG A 318 -9.78 9.52 1.77
C ARG A 318 -11.21 9.06 2.07
N ARG A 319 -11.39 7.95 2.79
CA ARG A 319 -12.71 7.52 3.25
C ARG A 319 -13.25 8.47 4.30
N GLN A 320 -12.52 8.70 5.39
CA GLN A 320 -12.91 9.64 6.44
C GLN A 320 -13.19 11.05 5.90
N LEU A 321 -12.47 11.48 4.86
CA LEU A 321 -12.69 12.77 4.20
C LEU A 321 -13.96 12.76 3.32
N HIS A 322 -14.26 11.66 2.62
CA HIS A 322 -15.48 11.50 1.83
C HIS A 322 -16.72 11.31 2.72
N ASP A 323 -16.62 10.48 3.76
CA ASP A 323 -17.63 10.28 4.80
C ASP A 323 -17.99 11.59 5.53
N PHE A 324 -17.08 12.58 5.55
CA PHE A 324 -17.26 13.88 6.20
C PHE A 324 -17.56 15.06 5.25
N LEU A 325 -17.06 15.08 4.01
CA LEU A 325 -17.29 16.19 3.06
C LEU A 325 -18.25 15.84 1.91
N GLY A 326 -18.67 14.59 1.82
CA GLY A 326 -19.48 14.08 0.71
C GLY A 326 -18.83 14.32 -0.66
N ASP A 327 -19.68 14.55 -1.66
CA ASP A 327 -19.31 14.63 -3.07
C ASP A 327 -18.83 16.03 -3.53
N SER A 328 -18.21 16.80 -2.62
CA SER A 328 -17.59 18.10 -2.91
C SER A 328 -16.50 18.00 -4.00
N GLU A 329 -16.49 18.91 -4.97
CA GLU A 329 -15.45 19.00 -6.00
C GLU A 329 -14.06 19.18 -5.39
N VAL A 330 -13.95 20.01 -4.35
CA VAL A 330 -12.69 20.26 -3.62
C VAL A 330 -12.19 18.98 -2.94
N ALA A 331 -13.11 18.14 -2.43
CA ALA A 331 -12.78 16.85 -1.85
C ALA A 331 -12.35 15.84 -2.94
N ARG A 332 -13.04 15.81 -4.09
CA ARG A 332 -12.68 14.96 -5.25
C ARG A 332 -11.28 15.28 -5.78
N THR A 333 -10.93 16.56 -5.96
CA THR A 333 -9.58 16.98 -6.38
C THR A 333 -8.49 16.47 -5.44
N VAL A 334 -8.67 16.62 -4.12
CA VAL A 334 -7.69 16.14 -3.12
C VAL A 334 -7.66 14.61 -3.00
N ILE A 335 -8.80 13.94 -3.24
CA ILE A 335 -8.91 12.48 -3.37
C ILE A 335 -8.10 11.98 -4.58
N ASP A 336 -8.13 12.70 -5.71
CA ASP A 336 -7.45 12.31 -6.94
C ASP A 336 -5.95 12.65 -6.96
N GLU A 337 -5.53 13.79 -6.37
CA GLU A 337 -4.12 14.02 -6.03
C GLU A 337 -3.54 12.82 -5.25
N SER A 338 -4.28 12.38 -4.23
CA SER A 338 -3.90 11.24 -3.39
C SER A 338 -4.07 9.86 -4.07
N ASN A 339 -4.88 9.76 -5.14
CA ASN A 339 -4.92 8.55 -5.97
C ASN A 339 -3.66 8.46 -6.85
N ALA A 340 -3.22 9.59 -7.42
CA ALA A 340 -2.06 9.70 -8.31
C ALA A 340 -0.73 9.39 -7.61
N GLU A 341 -0.49 9.94 -6.41
CA GLU A 341 0.69 9.57 -5.60
C GLU A 341 0.75 8.08 -5.27
N GLY A 342 -0.42 7.46 -5.09
CA GLY A 342 -0.56 6.03 -4.85
C GLY A 342 -0.17 5.14 -6.03
N GLU A 343 0.01 5.65 -7.25
CA GLU A 343 0.24 4.81 -8.42
C GLU A 343 1.64 4.17 -8.44
N GLU A 344 2.69 4.91 -8.09
CA GLU A 344 4.05 4.35 -8.04
C GLU A 344 4.20 3.34 -6.89
N ALA A 345 3.59 3.63 -5.73
CA ALA A 345 3.53 2.70 -4.60
C ALA A 345 2.76 1.41 -4.94
N ARG A 346 1.66 1.53 -5.70
CA ARG A 346 0.85 0.39 -6.17
C ARG A 346 1.63 -0.44 -7.18
N LYS A 347 2.17 0.19 -8.22
CA LYS A 347 2.98 -0.47 -9.26
C LYS A 347 4.16 -1.24 -8.66
N PHE A 348 4.88 -0.62 -7.72
CA PHE A 348 5.95 -1.30 -7.00
C PHE A 348 5.48 -2.58 -6.31
N LEU A 349 4.38 -2.53 -5.54
CA LEU A 349 3.85 -3.74 -4.89
C LEU A 349 3.38 -4.81 -5.89
N GLU A 350 2.95 -4.43 -7.08
CA GLU A 350 2.59 -5.37 -8.15
C GLU A 350 3.83 -6.00 -8.81
N ASP A 351 4.89 -5.22 -9.05
CA ASP A 351 6.20 -5.74 -9.48
C ASP A 351 6.77 -6.75 -8.46
N VAL A 352 6.64 -6.48 -7.16
CA VAL A 352 7.03 -7.41 -6.09
C VAL A 352 6.09 -8.62 -6.00
N ARG A 353 4.78 -8.45 -6.22
CA ARG A 353 3.80 -9.56 -6.28
C ARG A 353 4.14 -10.55 -7.39
N VAL A 354 4.62 -10.05 -8.54
CA VAL A 354 5.03 -10.86 -9.68
C VAL A 354 6.42 -11.49 -9.47
N THR A 355 7.39 -10.74 -8.94
CA THR A 355 8.80 -11.15 -8.89
C THR A 355 9.18 -11.91 -7.60
N PHE A 356 8.59 -11.55 -6.46
CA PHE A 356 8.92 -12.12 -5.14
C PHE A 356 7.68 -12.35 -4.26
N PRO A 357 6.66 -13.12 -4.70
CA PRO A 357 5.41 -13.32 -3.97
C PRO A 357 5.57 -13.87 -2.54
N GLN A 358 6.67 -14.60 -2.28
CA GLN A 358 6.97 -15.13 -0.95
C GLN A 358 7.28 -14.04 0.09
N VAL A 359 7.82 -12.88 -0.34
CA VAL A 359 8.07 -11.73 0.55
C VAL A 359 6.73 -11.14 1.01
N LEU A 360 5.81 -10.86 0.07
CA LEU A 360 4.45 -10.40 0.39
C LEU A 360 3.66 -11.41 1.23
N ARG A 361 3.85 -12.72 0.99
CA ARG A 361 3.22 -13.77 1.81
C ARG A 361 3.70 -13.71 3.26
N VAL A 362 5.01 -13.66 3.48
CA VAL A 362 5.60 -13.60 4.83
C VAL A 362 5.28 -12.29 5.54
N LEU A 363 5.33 -11.16 4.85
CA LEU A 363 4.84 -9.85 5.32
C LEU A 363 3.39 -9.95 5.83
N LYS A 364 2.50 -10.47 5.00
CA LYS A 364 1.08 -10.63 5.37
C LYS A 364 0.91 -11.59 6.55
N THR A 365 1.70 -12.68 6.62
CA THR A 365 1.71 -13.55 7.81
C THR A 365 2.15 -12.80 9.06
N ARG A 366 3.25 -12.03 9.03
CA ARG A 366 3.72 -11.21 10.17
C ARG A 366 2.63 -10.26 10.68
N GLN A 367 2.03 -9.49 9.77
CA GLN A 367 0.95 -8.54 10.10
C GLN A 367 -0.32 -9.22 10.63
N VAL A 368 -0.72 -10.36 10.05
CA VAL A 368 -1.91 -11.10 10.51
C VAL A 368 -1.65 -11.74 11.88
N THR A 369 -0.49 -12.36 12.12
CA THR A 369 -0.17 -12.95 13.42
C THR A 369 -0.13 -11.87 14.52
N TYR A 370 0.47 -10.70 14.27
CA TYR A 370 0.43 -9.61 15.24
C TYR A 370 -1.02 -9.13 15.49
N SER A 371 -1.78 -8.83 14.43
CA SER A 371 -3.15 -8.33 14.57
C SER A 371 -4.10 -9.31 15.26
N VAL A 372 -3.87 -10.63 15.15
CA VAL A 372 -4.62 -11.64 15.90
C VAL A 372 -4.23 -11.62 17.38
N LEU A 373 -2.94 -11.51 17.72
CA LEU A 373 -2.50 -11.40 19.11
C LEU A 373 -3.03 -10.12 19.79
N THR A 374 -3.07 -8.99 19.08
CA THR A 374 -3.68 -7.74 19.59
C THR A 374 -5.16 -7.92 19.89
N HIS A 375 -5.96 -8.43 18.93
CA HIS A 375 -7.39 -8.66 19.15
C HIS A 375 -7.68 -9.68 20.27
N LEU A 376 -6.81 -10.67 20.48
CA LEU A 376 -6.92 -11.59 21.62
C LEU A 376 -6.66 -10.88 22.97
N SER A 377 -5.69 -9.95 23.03
CA SER A 377 -5.45 -9.13 24.22
C SER A 377 -6.61 -8.17 24.50
N GLU A 378 -7.13 -7.49 23.48
CA GLU A 378 -8.34 -6.65 23.57
C GLU A 378 -9.56 -7.46 24.08
N TYR A 379 -9.73 -8.68 23.57
CA TYR A 379 -10.82 -9.57 23.97
C TYR A 379 -10.71 -9.98 25.45
N ILE A 380 -9.51 -10.36 25.93
CA ILE A 380 -9.29 -10.68 27.36
C ILE A 380 -9.53 -9.45 28.25
N GLN A 381 -9.07 -8.26 27.85
CA GLN A 381 -9.35 -7.02 28.59
C GLN A 381 -10.85 -6.71 28.63
N ASN A 382 -11.60 -7.03 27.58
CA ASN A 382 -13.05 -6.85 27.56
C ASN A 382 -13.78 -7.91 28.41
N LEU A 383 -13.34 -9.17 28.42
CA LEU A 383 -13.85 -10.20 29.33
C LEU A 383 -13.62 -9.83 30.81
N GLN A 384 -12.48 -9.20 31.13
CA GLN A 384 -12.24 -8.64 32.47
C GLN A 384 -13.23 -7.50 32.80
N LYS A 385 -13.44 -6.55 31.87
CA LYS A 385 -14.40 -5.44 32.06
C LYS A 385 -15.85 -5.91 32.24
N THR A 386 -16.24 -7.02 31.62
CA THR A 386 -17.55 -7.65 31.81
C THR A 386 -17.62 -8.57 33.04
N GLY A 387 -16.54 -8.71 33.81
CA GLY A 387 -16.50 -9.55 35.02
C GLY A 387 -16.54 -11.07 34.75
N LEU A 388 -16.20 -11.51 33.54
CA LEU A 388 -16.23 -12.93 33.11
C LEU A 388 -14.91 -13.68 33.37
N LEU A 389 -13.86 -12.98 33.81
CA LEU A 389 -12.56 -13.56 34.19
C LEU A 389 -12.10 -12.98 35.54
N GLU A 390 -11.53 -13.84 36.41
CA GLU A 390 -10.80 -13.36 37.58
C GLU A 390 -9.47 -12.69 37.17
N GLU A 391 -9.01 -11.74 37.98
CA GLU A 391 -7.74 -11.04 37.77
C GLU A 391 -6.53 -11.99 37.70
N LYS A 392 -6.58 -13.13 38.38
CA LYS A 392 -5.55 -14.20 38.31
C LYS A 392 -5.53 -14.90 36.94
N GLU A 393 -6.71 -15.17 36.38
CA GLU A 393 -6.85 -15.83 35.08
C GLU A 393 -6.38 -14.89 33.96
N MET A 394 -6.75 -13.62 34.07
CA MET A 394 -6.30 -12.55 33.17
C MET A 394 -4.76 -12.43 33.15
N VAL A 395 -4.08 -12.46 34.32
CA VAL A 395 -2.61 -12.45 34.38
C VAL A 395 -1.98 -13.68 33.70
N HIS A 396 -2.55 -14.87 33.87
CA HIS A 396 -2.07 -16.08 33.20
C HIS A 396 -2.27 -16.05 31.67
N LEU A 397 -3.38 -15.50 31.20
CA LEU A 397 -3.68 -15.39 29.78
C LEU A 397 -2.87 -14.27 29.09
N ASP A 398 -2.66 -13.12 29.75
CA ASP A 398 -1.81 -12.07 29.21
C ASP A 398 -0.34 -12.51 29.16
N ASP A 399 0.27 -13.08 30.21
CA ASP A 399 1.69 -13.48 30.09
C ASP A 399 1.92 -14.56 29.01
N ALA A 400 0.91 -15.41 28.73
CA ALA A 400 0.94 -16.31 27.58
C ALA A 400 0.95 -15.56 26.24
N LEU A 401 0.02 -14.60 26.02
CA LEU A 401 -0.02 -13.78 24.81
C LEU A 401 1.22 -12.89 24.67
N GLN A 402 1.65 -12.22 25.74
CA GLN A 402 2.87 -11.43 25.79
C GLN A 402 4.09 -12.29 25.47
N THR A 403 4.13 -13.53 25.94
CA THR A 403 5.18 -14.49 25.61
C THR A 403 5.19 -14.85 24.12
N ASP A 404 4.03 -15.05 23.48
CA ASP A 404 3.96 -15.30 22.04
C ASP A 404 4.25 -14.06 21.18
N LEU A 405 3.85 -12.86 21.63
CA LEU A 405 4.22 -11.59 21.01
C LEU A 405 5.73 -11.34 21.11
N LYS A 406 6.34 -11.61 22.28
CA LYS A 406 7.80 -11.58 22.48
C LYS A 406 8.52 -12.61 21.59
N LYS A 407 7.95 -13.81 21.35
CA LYS A 407 8.49 -14.79 20.38
C LYS A 407 8.45 -14.24 18.95
N LEU A 408 7.32 -13.67 18.53
CA LEU A 408 7.14 -13.10 17.19
C LEU A 408 8.12 -11.94 16.93
N GLN A 409 8.31 -11.04 17.90
CA GLN A 409 9.26 -9.93 17.79
C GLN A 409 10.73 -10.40 17.74
N ARG A 410 11.09 -11.42 18.53
CA ARG A 410 12.49 -11.93 18.59
C ARG A 410 12.88 -12.78 17.38
N ASN A 411 11.96 -13.63 16.91
CA ASN A 411 12.18 -14.58 15.82
C ASN A 411 11.06 -14.49 14.76
N PRO A 412 10.90 -13.34 14.07
CA PRO A 412 9.85 -13.18 13.07
C PRO A 412 10.06 -14.15 11.89
N PRO A 413 8.99 -14.75 11.33
CA PRO A 413 9.11 -15.78 10.30
C PRO A 413 9.90 -15.28 9.10
N ILE A 414 11.03 -15.92 8.80
CA ILE A 414 12.00 -15.46 7.79
C ILE A 414 11.52 -15.82 6.38
N VAL A 415 11.73 -14.92 5.40
CA VAL A 415 11.48 -15.22 3.97
C VAL A 415 12.43 -16.33 3.51
N LYS A 416 11.91 -17.56 3.43
CA LYS A 416 12.58 -18.68 2.78
C LYS A 416 12.37 -18.57 1.27
N MET A 417 13.43 -18.23 0.54
CA MET A 417 13.41 -18.40 -0.92
C MET A 417 13.28 -19.91 -1.23
N PRO A 418 12.32 -20.31 -2.07
CA PRO A 418 12.11 -21.72 -2.41
C PRO A 418 13.30 -22.26 -3.18
N ARG A 419 13.60 -23.57 -3.03
CA ARG A 419 14.69 -24.17 -3.80
C ARG A 419 14.25 -24.39 -5.25
N VAL A 420 15.24 -24.54 -6.11
CA VAL A 420 15.08 -24.85 -7.54
C VAL A 420 14.22 -26.11 -7.74
N SER A 421 14.47 -27.14 -6.93
CA SER A 421 13.65 -28.37 -6.83
C SER A 421 12.20 -28.10 -6.48
N ASP A 422 11.98 -27.22 -5.50
CA ASP A 422 10.66 -26.98 -4.90
C ASP A 422 9.79 -26.20 -5.90
N LEU A 423 10.38 -25.21 -6.58
CA LEU A 423 9.74 -24.46 -7.66
C LEU A 423 9.33 -25.36 -8.82
N LEU A 424 10.23 -26.24 -9.28
CA LEU A 424 9.90 -27.16 -10.39
C LEU A 424 8.84 -28.19 -9.97
N ASN A 425 8.94 -28.75 -8.76
CA ASN A 425 7.93 -29.67 -8.21
C ASN A 425 6.55 -29.01 -8.04
N THR A 426 6.48 -27.70 -7.78
CA THR A 426 5.22 -26.96 -7.76
C THR A 426 4.71 -26.52 -9.15
N HIS A 427 5.48 -26.71 -10.22
CA HIS A 427 5.00 -26.39 -11.57
C HIS A 427 3.95 -27.43 -12.02
N PRO A 428 2.74 -27.03 -12.48
CA PRO A 428 1.63 -27.97 -12.68
C PRO A 428 1.96 -29.18 -13.56
N LEU A 429 2.61 -28.96 -14.71
CA LEU A 429 3.06 -30.02 -15.61
C LEU A 429 3.97 -31.05 -14.91
N VAL A 430 4.82 -30.63 -13.98
CA VAL A 430 5.84 -31.48 -13.35
C VAL A 430 5.34 -32.09 -12.04
N GLY A 431 4.48 -31.38 -11.31
CA GLY A 431 3.82 -31.90 -10.11
C GLY A 431 2.81 -33.03 -10.40
N ALA A 432 2.24 -33.07 -11.61
CA ALA A 432 1.33 -34.11 -12.07
C ALA A 432 2.04 -35.40 -12.55
N LEU A 433 3.34 -35.36 -12.84
CA LEU A 433 4.08 -36.52 -13.36
C LEU A 433 4.40 -37.55 -12.25
N PRO A 434 4.41 -38.86 -12.57
CA PRO A 434 4.88 -39.91 -11.66
C PRO A 434 6.30 -39.63 -11.15
N ALA A 435 6.58 -39.95 -9.88
CA ALA A 435 7.85 -39.57 -9.23
C ALA A 435 9.11 -40.00 -10.00
N ALA A 436 9.14 -41.24 -10.51
CA ALA A 436 10.28 -41.74 -11.29
C ALA A 436 10.54 -40.95 -12.59
N VAL A 437 9.48 -40.43 -13.21
CA VAL A 437 9.53 -39.61 -14.43
C VAL A 437 9.88 -38.15 -14.11
N ARG A 438 9.41 -37.66 -12.96
CA ARG A 438 9.73 -36.34 -12.45
C ARG A 438 11.22 -36.19 -12.11
N ASP A 439 11.85 -37.23 -11.56
CA ASP A 439 13.23 -37.17 -11.10
C ASP A 439 14.26 -37.21 -12.27
N THR A 440 13.93 -37.91 -13.37
CA THR A 440 14.71 -37.84 -14.63
C THR A 440 14.55 -36.48 -15.33
N LEU A 441 13.38 -35.85 -15.23
CA LEU A 441 13.11 -34.51 -15.74
C LEU A 441 13.86 -33.45 -14.91
N LEU A 442 13.78 -33.52 -13.56
CA LEU A 442 14.50 -32.65 -12.61
C LEU A 442 16.01 -32.59 -12.87
N SER A 443 16.64 -33.75 -13.08
CA SER A 443 18.11 -33.86 -13.24
C SER A 443 18.65 -33.26 -14.55
N ASN A 444 17.81 -33.13 -15.58
CA ASN A 444 18.20 -32.59 -16.90
C ASN A 444 17.72 -31.15 -17.15
N THR A 445 16.95 -30.57 -16.22
CA THR A 445 16.32 -29.25 -16.39
C THR A 445 17.31 -28.10 -16.17
N LYS A 446 17.41 -27.17 -17.12
CA LYS A 446 18.31 -26.00 -17.04
C LYS A 446 17.57 -24.79 -16.44
N GLU A 447 17.93 -24.39 -15.21
CA GLU A 447 17.44 -23.16 -14.58
C GLU A 447 17.95 -21.93 -15.35
N THR A 448 17.06 -20.99 -15.69
CA THR A 448 17.44 -19.68 -16.25
C THR A 448 16.69 -18.54 -15.58
N LEU A 449 17.39 -17.42 -15.41
CA LEU A 449 16.81 -16.16 -14.96
C LEU A 449 16.85 -15.17 -16.13
N ARG A 450 15.69 -14.58 -16.46
CA ARG A 450 15.49 -13.73 -17.62
C ARG A 450 15.01 -12.35 -17.18
N GLY A 451 15.71 -11.31 -17.61
CA GLY A 451 15.31 -9.93 -17.33
C GLY A 451 14.16 -9.50 -18.24
N GLN A 452 13.35 -8.55 -17.78
CA GLN A 452 12.33 -7.87 -18.58
C GLN A 452 12.85 -7.42 -19.96
N GLY A 453 12.04 -7.60 -21.00
CA GLY A 453 12.34 -7.28 -22.39
C GLY A 453 13.14 -8.35 -23.14
N THR A 454 13.42 -9.52 -22.55
CA THR A 454 14.17 -10.59 -23.25
C THR A 454 13.23 -11.59 -23.92
N THR A 455 13.52 -11.91 -25.19
CA THR A 455 12.80 -12.94 -25.93
C THR A 455 13.23 -14.34 -25.48
N LEU A 456 12.27 -15.24 -25.25
CA LEU A 456 12.51 -16.67 -24.94
C LEU A 456 12.66 -17.48 -26.25
N TYR A 457 11.73 -17.30 -27.18
CA TYR A 457 11.76 -17.85 -28.54
C TYR A 457 10.99 -16.94 -29.50
N ARG A 458 11.20 -17.13 -30.82
CA ARG A 458 10.60 -16.30 -31.88
C ARG A 458 9.67 -17.09 -32.80
N GLU A 459 8.65 -16.40 -33.33
CA GLU A 459 7.76 -16.92 -34.36
C GLU A 459 8.57 -17.48 -35.54
N GLY A 460 8.23 -18.67 -36.01
CA GLY A 460 8.87 -19.30 -37.17
C GLY A 460 10.26 -19.91 -36.92
N SER A 461 10.86 -19.78 -35.74
CA SER A 461 12.07 -20.54 -35.37
C SER A 461 11.73 -21.99 -34.98
N ARG A 462 12.67 -22.93 -35.17
CA ARG A 462 12.50 -24.36 -34.84
C ARG A 462 12.39 -24.58 -33.32
N PRO A 463 11.60 -25.57 -32.86
CA PRO A 463 11.42 -25.85 -31.44
C PRO A 463 12.67 -26.50 -30.84
N THR A 464 13.36 -25.77 -29.97
CA THR A 464 14.56 -26.23 -29.25
C THR A 464 14.24 -26.93 -27.92
N GLY A 465 13.04 -26.73 -27.40
CA GLY A 465 12.59 -27.25 -26.12
C GLY A 465 11.43 -26.43 -25.55
N ILE A 466 10.99 -26.75 -24.32
CA ILE A 466 9.93 -26.02 -23.63
C ILE A 466 10.49 -25.11 -22.53
N TRP A 467 9.73 -24.05 -22.21
CA TRP A 467 10.02 -23.16 -21.09
C TRP A 467 8.89 -23.25 -20.06
N LEU A 468 9.19 -23.75 -18.86
CA LEU A 468 8.25 -23.76 -17.73
C LEU A 468 8.43 -22.46 -16.92
N VAL A 469 7.37 -21.67 -16.79
CA VAL A 469 7.40 -20.37 -16.09
C VAL A 469 7.06 -20.59 -14.61
N SER A 470 8.06 -20.51 -13.72
CA SER A 470 7.85 -20.71 -12.28
C SER A 470 7.59 -19.40 -11.51
N ILE A 471 8.26 -18.31 -11.86
CA ILE A 471 8.03 -16.97 -11.29
C ILE A 471 8.09 -15.94 -12.41
N GLY A 472 7.24 -14.91 -12.34
CA GLY A 472 7.18 -13.82 -13.30
C GLY A 472 6.03 -13.91 -14.31
N VAL A 473 6.08 -13.03 -15.31
CA VAL A 473 5.09 -12.86 -16.39
C VAL A 473 5.78 -12.78 -17.75
N VAL A 474 5.19 -13.46 -18.74
CA VAL A 474 5.62 -13.49 -20.14
C VAL A 474 4.48 -12.94 -21.01
N LYS A 475 4.78 -12.03 -21.92
CA LYS A 475 3.87 -11.50 -22.94
C LYS A 475 4.15 -12.17 -24.29
N TRP A 476 3.11 -12.62 -24.99
CA TRP A 476 3.23 -13.19 -26.33
C TRP A 476 2.89 -12.16 -27.42
N THR A 477 3.54 -12.24 -28.58
CA THR A 477 3.20 -11.43 -29.75
C THR A 477 3.33 -12.27 -31.03
N SER A 478 2.50 -12.03 -32.04
CA SER A 478 2.61 -12.74 -33.34
C SER A 478 2.23 -11.82 -34.49
N GLN A 479 2.97 -11.90 -35.60
CA GLN A 479 2.69 -11.11 -36.80
C GLN A 479 1.45 -11.62 -37.56
N ARG A 480 0.98 -12.84 -37.25
CA ARG A 480 -0.16 -13.49 -37.91
C ARG A 480 -1.46 -13.39 -37.12
N LEU A 481 -1.38 -13.41 -35.78
CA LEU A 481 -2.55 -13.32 -34.90
C LEU A 481 -2.84 -11.90 -34.41
N SER A 482 -1.82 -11.03 -34.27
CA SER A 482 -1.97 -9.74 -33.60
C SER A 482 -2.56 -8.62 -34.49
N ARG A 483 -3.88 -8.61 -34.66
CA ARG A 483 -4.63 -7.38 -35.02
C ARG A 483 -5.78 -7.03 -34.06
N ARG A 484 -6.15 -7.89 -33.09
CA ARG A 484 -7.36 -7.72 -32.25
C ARG A 484 -7.16 -8.15 -30.80
N HIS A 485 -6.61 -7.26 -29.98
CA HIS A 485 -6.55 -7.41 -28.52
C HIS A 485 -6.90 -6.07 -27.85
N SER A 486 -7.70 -6.10 -26.80
CA SER A 486 -8.06 -4.91 -25.99
C SER A 486 -7.20 -4.75 -24.73
N LEU A 487 -6.35 -5.73 -24.44
CA LEU A 487 -5.49 -5.82 -23.25
C LEU A 487 -4.14 -6.46 -23.64
N ASP A 488 -3.20 -6.49 -22.71
CA ASP A 488 -1.88 -7.08 -22.95
C ASP A 488 -1.91 -8.62 -22.92
N PRO A 489 -1.47 -9.32 -23.99
CA PRO A 489 -1.47 -10.78 -24.12
C PRO A 489 -0.51 -11.50 -23.15
N ILE A 490 -0.94 -11.63 -21.90
CA ILE A 490 -0.14 -12.06 -20.74
C ILE A 490 -0.32 -13.54 -20.37
N LEU A 491 0.80 -14.20 -20.02
CA LEU A 491 0.92 -15.55 -19.46
C LEU A 491 1.68 -15.48 -18.11
N SER A 492 1.13 -16.13 -17.08
CA SER A 492 1.63 -16.09 -15.70
C SER A 492 2.52 -17.29 -15.35
N HIS A 493 3.04 -17.30 -14.11
CA HIS A 493 3.53 -18.51 -13.45
C HIS A 493 2.58 -19.72 -13.61
N GLY A 494 3.15 -20.92 -13.69
CA GLY A 494 2.42 -22.17 -13.93
C GLY A 494 2.06 -22.42 -15.40
N SER A 495 2.71 -21.72 -16.34
CA SER A 495 2.51 -21.85 -17.79
C SER A 495 3.68 -22.60 -18.44
N THR A 496 3.35 -23.59 -19.28
CA THR A 496 4.31 -24.29 -20.15
C THR A 496 4.31 -23.66 -21.53
N LEU A 497 5.44 -23.08 -21.97
CA LEU A 497 5.58 -22.43 -23.27
C LEU A 497 6.28 -23.35 -24.28
N GLY A 498 5.81 -23.38 -25.52
CA GLY A 498 6.42 -24.11 -26.65
C GLY A 498 6.10 -25.62 -26.72
N LEU A 499 5.31 -26.17 -25.79
CA LEU A 499 5.03 -27.61 -25.73
C LEU A 499 4.30 -28.13 -26.97
N TYR A 500 3.32 -27.39 -27.47
CA TYR A 500 2.56 -27.79 -28.65
C TYR A 500 3.46 -27.90 -29.90
N GLU A 501 4.36 -26.93 -30.10
CA GLU A 501 5.26 -26.91 -31.24
C GLU A 501 6.35 -27.98 -31.16
N VAL A 502 6.81 -28.32 -29.94
CA VAL A 502 7.63 -29.51 -29.66
C VAL A 502 6.88 -30.79 -30.02
N LEU A 503 5.66 -31.00 -29.53
CA LEU A 503 4.87 -32.22 -29.76
C LEU A 503 4.59 -32.51 -31.26
N ILE A 504 4.61 -31.48 -32.12
CA ILE A 504 4.38 -31.61 -33.57
C ILE A 504 5.68 -31.53 -34.39
N GLY A 505 6.78 -31.03 -33.82
CA GLY A 505 7.99 -30.70 -34.58
C GLY A 505 7.80 -29.54 -35.57
N LYS A 506 6.84 -28.64 -35.31
CA LYS A 506 6.57 -27.44 -36.12
C LYS A 506 7.31 -26.21 -35.56
N PRO A 507 7.57 -25.15 -36.35
CA PRO A 507 8.09 -23.90 -35.84
C PRO A 507 7.14 -23.22 -34.86
N TYR A 508 7.67 -22.41 -33.92
CA TYR A 508 6.86 -21.68 -32.93
C TYR A 508 5.84 -20.74 -33.57
N ILE A 509 4.64 -20.65 -32.98
CA ILE A 509 3.49 -19.90 -33.51
C ILE A 509 3.61 -18.39 -33.26
N CYS A 510 4.35 -17.99 -32.22
CA CYS A 510 4.44 -16.61 -31.74
C CYS A 510 5.82 -16.34 -31.11
N ASP A 511 6.19 -15.06 -31.01
CA ASP A 511 7.26 -14.60 -30.15
C ASP A 511 6.81 -14.65 -28.67
N MET A 512 7.70 -15.12 -27.78
CA MET A 512 7.52 -15.03 -26.33
C MET A 512 8.52 -14.05 -25.74
N THR A 513 8.06 -13.03 -25.02
CA THR A 513 8.88 -11.97 -24.42
C THR A 513 8.61 -11.83 -22.93
N THR A 514 9.65 -11.66 -22.12
CA THR A 514 9.49 -11.47 -20.68
C THR A 514 9.03 -10.05 -20.36
N ASP A 515 7.91 -9.91 -19.66
CA ASP A 515 7.36 -8.60 -19.27
C ASP A 515 7.89 -8.19 -17.88
N SER A 516 8.01 -9.14 -16.96
CA SER A 516 8.71 -8.96 -15.69
C SER A 516 10.14 -9.53 -15.74
N MET A 517 10.84 -9.52 -14.61
CA MET A 517 11.90 -10.50 -14.38
C MET A 517 11.25 -11.89 -14.20
N VAL A 518 11.76 -12.90 -14.88
CA VAL A 518 11.17 -14.25 -14.98
C VAL A 518 12.20 -15.30 -14.57
N GLN A 519 11.81 -16.21 -13.69
CA GLN A 519 12.54 -17.45 -13.40
C GLN A 519 11.84 -18.59 -14.14
N CYS A 520 12.54 -19.14 -15.13
CA CYS A 520 12.00 -20.18 -16.00
C CYS A 520 13.00 -21.30 -16.26
N PHE A 521 12.44 -22.49 -16.41
CA PHE A 521 13.17 -23.74 -16.59
C PHE A 521 13.09 -24.18 -18.05
N PHE A 522 14.25 -24.48 -18.63
CA PHE A 522 14.36 -24.98 -20.00
C PHE A 522 14.60 -26.49 -20.01
N ILE A 523 13.82 -27.20 -20.84
CA ILE A 523 13.93 -28.65 -21.06
C ILE A 523 14.02 -28.86 -22.57
N GLU A 524 15.06 -29.57 -23.01
CA GLU A 524 15.40 -29.77 -24.42
C GLU A 524 14.45 -30.77 -25.11
N THR A 525 14.15 -30.55 -26.40
CA THR A 525 13.21 -31.37 -27.20
C THR A 525 13.49 -32.86 -27.08
N GLU A 526 14.76 -33.27 -27.19
CA GLU A 526 15.23 -34.66 -27.09
C GLU A 526 14.74 -35.35 -25.80
N LYS A 527 14.65 -34.62 -24.68
CA LYS A 527 14.19 -35.17 -23.40
C LYS A 527 12.68 -35.34 -23.32
N ILE A 528 11.92 -34.55 -24.08
CA ILE A 528 10.46 -34.71 -24.18
C ILE A 528 10.14 -35.89 -25.11
N GLU A 529 10.94 -36.10 -26.15
CA GLU A 529 10.88 -37.30 -26.98
C GLU A 529 11.24 -38.56 -26.17
N GLU A 530 12.33 -38.55 -25.39
CA GLU A 530 12.66 -39.67 -24.47
C GLU A 530 11.51 -40.00 -23.50
N LEU A 531 10.87 -38.99 -22.92
CA LEU A 531 9.72 -39.15 -22.02
C LEU A 531 8.53 -39.82 -22.73
N LEU A 532 8.16 -39.35 -23.93
CA LEU A 532 7.08 -39.91 -24.75
C LEU A 532 7.34 -41.37 -25.17
N HIS A 533 8.61 -41.73 -25.43
CA HIS A 533 8.98 -43.12 -25.72
C HIS A 533 8.95 -44.02 -24.46
N SER A 534 9.09 -43.45 -23.26
CA SER A 534 9.12 -44.21 -22.00
C SER A 534 7.73 -44.57 -21.45
N ASP A 535 6.75 -43.67 -21.57
CA ASP A 535 5.38 -43.90 -21.08
C ASP A 535 4.35 -43.19 -22.00
N PRO A 536 3.67 -43.95 -22.88
CA PRO A 536 2.65 -43.40 -23.78
C PRO A 536 1.43 -42.78 -23.07
N SER A 537 1.17 -43.08 -21.79
CA SER A 537 0.04 -42.49 -21.06
C SER A 537 0.22 -40.99 -20.81
N ILE A 538 1.47 -40.54 -20.72
CA ILE A 538 1.86 -39.14 -20.50
C ILE A 538 1.57 -38.28 -21.74
N GLU A 539 1.52 -38.88 -22.94
CA GLU A 539 1.26 -38.15 -24.19
C GLU A 539 -0.07 -37.38 -24.12
N ILE A 540 -1.15 -38.02 -23.66
CA ILE A 540 -2.48 -37.40 -23.51
C ILE A 540 -2.41 -36.17 -22.60
N PHE A 541 -1.71 -36.28 -21.46
CA PHE A 541 -1.54 -35.18 -20.50
C PHE A 541 -0.74 -34.01 -21.08
N LEU A 542 0.35 -34.30 -21.83
CA LEU A 542 1.13 -33.25 -22.49
C LEU A 542 0.30 -32.52 -23.55
N TRP A 543 -0.54 -33.22 -24.32
CA TRP A 543 -1.46 -32.56 -25.24
C TRP A 543 -2.48 -31.66 -24.52
N GLN A 544 -3.02 -32.09 -23.36
CA GLN A 544 -3.94 -31.28 -22.54
C GLN A 544 -3.27 -30.01 -22.01
N GLU A 545 -2.06 -30.10 -21.45
CA GLU A 545 -1.29 -28.93 -21.01
C GLU A 545 -0.92 -28.00 -22.19
N SER A 546 -0.64 -28.56 -23.37
CA SER A 546 -0.33 -27.76 -24.57
C SER A 546 -1.54 -26.94 -25.06
N ALA A 547 -2.74 -27.52 -24.95
CA ALA A 547 -3.97 -26.90 -25.39
C ALA A 547 -4.41 -25.74 -24.50
N LEU A 548 -3.99 -25.69 -23.22
CA LEU A 548 -4.22 -24.53 -22.36
C LEU A 548 -3.67 -23.24 -22.98
N VAL A 549 -2.42 -23.27 -23.44
CA VAL A 549 -1.81 -22.09 -24.06
C VAL A 549 -2.48 -21.79 -25.40
N LEU A 550 -2.76 -22.81 -26.23
CA LEU A 550 -3.48 -22.60 -27.49
C LEU A 550 -4.87 -21.99 -27.30
N ALA A 551 -5.66 -22.41 -26.31
CA ALA A 551 -6.98 -21.83 -26.04
C ALA A 551 -6.89 -20.33 -25.74
N ARG A 552 -5.84 -19.91 -25.01
CA ARG A 552 -5.56 -18.50 -24.68
C ARG A 552 -4.98 -17.70 -25.86
N LEU A 553 -4.27 -18.35 -26.78
CA LEU A 553 -3.80 -17.75 -28.05
C LEU A 553 -4.94 -17.58 -29.07
N LEU A 554 -5.80 -18.59 -29.22
CA LEU A 554 -6.85 -18.66 -30.26
C LEU A 554 -8.17 -17.99 -29.84
N VAL A 555 -8.48 -17.92 -28.54
CA VAL A 555 -9.74 -17.36 -28.03
C VAL A 555 -9.49 -16.34 -26.89
N PRO A 556 -8.71 -15.27 -27.13
CA PRO A 556 -8.28 -14.33 -26.10
C PRO A 556 -9.47 -13.73 -25.33
N HIS A 557 -10.49 -13.21 -26.02
CA HIS A 557 -11.66 -12.57 -25.40
C HIS A 557 -12.41 -13.43 -24.36
N ARG A 558 -12.27 -14.77 -24.39
CA ARG A 558 -12.85 -15.68 -23.39
C ARG A 558 -11.88 -15.96 -22.22
N PHE A 559 -10.61 -16.21 -22.50
CA PHE A 559 -9.66 -16.78 -21.53
C PHE A 559 -8.61 -15.80 -21.00
N GLU A 560 -8.41 -14.65 -21.63
CA GLU A 560 -7.43 -13.62 -21.23
C GLU A 560 -7.62 -13.14 -19.78
N LYS A 561 -8.89 -12.94 -19.37
CA LYS A 561 -9.29 -12.55 -18.00
C LYS A 561 -9.23 -13.69 -16.97
N MET A 562 -9.04 -14.94 -17.40
CA MET A 562 -9.06 -16.13 -16.54
C MET A 562 -7.64 -16.47 -16.06
N GLY A 563 -7.51 -16.95 -14.82
CA GLY A 563 -6.24 -17.43 -14.29
C GLY A 563 -5.85 -18.80 -14.88
N MET A 564 -4.55 -19.03 -15.12
CA MET A 564 -4.05 -20.31 -15.63
C MET A 564 -4.36 -21.52 -14.73
N HIS A 565 -4.60 -21.29 -13.43
CA HIS A 565 -5.08 -22.34 -12.52
C HIS A 565 -6.57 -22.65 -12.76
N GLU A 566 -7.43 -21.64 -12.81
CA GLU A 566 -8.87 -21.78 -13.07
C GLU A 566 -9.12 -22.42 -14.44
N MET A 567 -8.37 -21.99 -15.46
CA MET A 567 -8.48 -22.51 -16.83
C MET A 567 -8.04 -23.99 -16.91
N ARG A 568 -7.06 -24.40 -16.08
CA ARG A 568 -6.66 -25.81 -15.94
C ARG A 568 -7.71 -26.65 -15.23
N VAL A 569 -8.38 -26.11 -14.21
CA VAL A 569 -9.55 -26.77 -13.58
C VAL A 569 -10.69 -26.92 -14.60
N LEU A 570 -11.00 -25.86 -15.37
CA LEU A 570 -12.02 -25.92 -16.42
C LEU A 570 -11.71 -26.97 -17.49
N VAL A 571 -10.45 -27.08 -17.93
CA VAL A 571 -10.02 -28.13 -18.86
C VAL A 571 -10.09 -29.52 -18.22
N ALA A 572 -9.67 -29.70 -16.96
CA ALA A 572 -9.73 -30.99 -16.28
C ALA A 572 -11.19 -31.48 -16.03
N GLU A 573 -12.11 -30.57 -15.72
CA GLU A 573 -13.52 -30.90 -15.45
C GLU A 573 -14.41 -30.95 -16.71
N ARG A 574 -14.10 -30.15 -17.74
CA ARG A 574 -15.02 -29.83 -18.85
C ARG A 574 -14.36 -29.89 -20.22
N SER A 575 -13.32 -30.69 -20.37
CA SER A 575 -12.79 -31.04 -21.69
C SER A 575 -12.75 -32.54 -21.93
N THR A 576 -12.93 -32.91 -23.18
CA THR A 576 -12.74 -34.28 -23.67
C THR A 576 -11.67 -34.25 -24.75
N MET A 577 -10.66 -35.12 -24.61
CA MET A 577 -9.67 -35.34 -25.66
C MET A 577 -10.08 -36.55 -26.48
N ASN A 578 -10.54 -36.30 -27.70
CA ASN A 578 -11.00 -37.35 -28.59
C ASN A 578 -9.96 -37.60 -29.69
N ILE A 579 -9.81 -38.86 -30.07
CA ILE A 579 -8.99 -39.31 -31.20
C ILE A 579 -9.94 -39.93 -32.23
N TYR A 580 -9.86 -39.45 -33.47
CA TYR A 580 -10.68 -39.92 -34.59
C TYR A 580 -9.77 -40.46 -35.71
N ILE A 581 -10.26 -41.46 -36.42
CA ILE A 581 -9.60 -42.15 -37.52
C ILE A 581 -9.96 -41.47 -38.86
N LYS A 582 -9.11 -41.67 -39.87
CA LYS A 582 -9.32 -41.12 -41.22
C LYS A 582 -10.60 -41.69 -41.86
N GLY A 583 -11.67 -40.90 -41.86
CA GLY A 583 -12.97 -41.23 -42.46
C GLY A 583 -14.13 -41.29 -41.46
N GLU A 584 -13.89 -41.00 -40.18
CA GLU A 584 -14.94 -40.80 -39.18
C GLU A 584 -15.48 -39.37 -39.22
N ASP A 585 -16.79 -39.22 -39.02
CA ASP A 585 -17.47 -37.93 -38.98
C ASP A 585 -17.23 -37.21 -37.63
N LEU A 586 -17.05 -35.88 -37.68
CA LEU A 586 -16.78 -35.05 -36.52
C LEU A 586 -17.81 -33.92 -36.43
N GLU A 587 -18.81 -34.11 -35.57
CA GLU A 587 -19.72 -33.03 -35.16
C GLU A 587 -19.19 -32.34 -33.89
N VAL A 588 -19.11 -31.00 -33.92
CA VAL A 588 -18.87 -30.18 -32.73
C VAL A 588 -20.23 -29.76 -32.19
N GLU A 589 -20.52 -30.08 -30.93
CA GLU A 589 -21.82 -29.78 -30.31
C GLU A 589 -22.14 -28.27 -30.36
N GLN A 590 -23.43 -27.94 -30.36
CA GLN A 590 -23.93 -26.56 -30.48
C GLN A 590 -23.43 -25.61 -29.38
N ASN A 591 -23.02 -26.17 -28.24
CA ASN A 591 -22.26 -25.50 -27.20
C ASN A 591 -20.96 -26.28 -26.97
N CYS A 592 -20.02 -26.28 -27.91
CA CYS A 592 -18.65 -26.76 -27.72
C CYS A 592 -17.65 -25.86 -28.45
N ILE A 593 -16.45 -25.67 -27.89
CA ILE A 593 -15.34 -25.04 -28.60
C ILE A 593 -14.35 -26.14 -28.98
N GLY A 594 -14.17 -26.41 -30.27
CA GLY A 594 -13.21 -27.41 -30.74
C GLY A 594 -11.84 -26.80 -31.02
N ILE A 595 -10.77 -27.46 -30.58
CA ILE A 595 -9.39 -27.12 -30.95
C ILE A 595 -8.78 -28.32 -31.68
N LEU A 596 -8.42 -28.12 -32.96
CA LEU A 596 -7.68 -29.10 -33.77
C LEU A 596 -6.20 -29.01 -33.41
N LEU A 597 -5.69 -30.03 -32.70
CA LEU A 597 -4.30 -30.12 -32.25
C LEU A 597 -3.41 -30.81 -33.28
N GLU A 598 -3.81 -31.98 -33.77
CA GLU A 598 -3.07 -32.74 -34.80
C GLU A 598 -4.04 -33.29 -35.85
N GLY A 599 -3.58 -33.44 -37.09
CA GLY A 599 -4.38 -33.93 -38.20
C GLY A 599 -4.57 -32.96 -39.34
N PHE A 600 -5.53 -33.27 -40.21
CA PHE A 600 -6.02 -32.38 -41.27
C PHE A 600 -7.52 -32.63 -41.45
N LEU A 601 -8.33 -31.59 -41.28
CA LEU A 601 -9.77 -31.66 -41.57
C LEU A 601 -10.04 -31.18 -43.00
N LYS A 602 -10.90 -31.89 -43.71
CA LYS A 602 -11.37 -31.52 -45.05
C LYS A 602 -12.89 -31.36 -45.00
N ILE A 603 -13.37 -30.14 -45.24
CA ILE A 603 -14.80 -29.86 -45.42
C ILE A 603 -15.21 -30.39 -46.82
N GLU A 604 -16.45 -30.86 -47.01
CA GLU A 604 -16.95 -31.10 -48.38
C GLU A 604 -16.73 -29.83 -49.22
N ASN A 605 -16.23 -29.98 -50.44
CA ASN A 605 -16.10 -28.90 -51.43
C ASN A 605 -15.26 -27.65 -51.02
N LEU A 606 -14.50 -27.67 -49.91
CA LEU A 606 -13.67 -26.53 -49.49
C LEU A 606 -12.26 -26.92 -48.99
N THR A 607 -11.51 -25.92 -48.53
CA THR A 607 -10.07 -25.97 -48.24
C THR A 607 -9.69 -26.92 -47.11
N LEU A 608 -8.45 -27.39 -47.14
CA LEU A 608 -7.85 -28.25 -46.12
C LEU A 608 -7.47 -27.42 -44.88
N ILE A 609 -8.08 -27.71 -43.73
CA ILE A 609 -7.76 -27.06 -42.46
C ILE A 609 -6.46 -27.67 -41.90
N THR A 610 -5.52 -26.81 -41.50
CA THR A 610 -4.23 -27.20 -40.93
C THR A 610 -4.10 -26.79 -39.45
N PRO A 611 -3.61 -27.65 -38.55
CA PRO A 611 -3.48 -27.31 -37.13
C PRO A 611 -2.34 -26.32 -36.83
N PRO A 612 -2.48 -25.43 -35.82
CA PRO A 612 -3.64 -25.33 -34.92
C PRO A 612 -4.80 -24.57 -35.58
N ALA A 613 -6.04 -25.02 -35.34
CA ALA A 613 -7.24 -24.35 -35.85
C ALA A 613 -8.39 -24.37 -34.83
N LEU A 614 -9.24 -23.36 -34.88
CA LEU A 614 -10.41 -23.20 -34.01
C LEU A 614 -11.67 -23.65 -34.74
N LEU A 615 -12.44 -24.53 -34.12
CA LEU A 615 -13.71 -25.04 -34.64
C LEU A 615 -14.86 -24.46 -33.80
N LEU A 616 -15.75 -23.72 -34.45
CA LEU A 616 -16.91 -23.08 -33.82
C LEU A 616 -18.22 -23.66 -34.40
N PRO A 617 -19.25 -23.87 -33.55
CA PRO A 617 -20.56 -24.34 -34.01
C PRO A 617 -21.25 -23.30 -34.87
N TRP A 618 -22.12 -23.73 -35.80
CA TRP A 618 -22.79 -22.89 -36.81
C TRP A 618 -23.27 -21.52 -36.26
N ASN A 619 -24.02 -21.56 -35.16
CA ASN A 619 -24.71 -20.41 -34.57
C ASN A 619 -23.86 -19.59 -33.58
N ALA A 620 -22.54 -19.71 -33.62
CA ALA A 620 -21.65 -18.88 -32.81
C ALA A 620 -21.58 -17.45 -33.35
N ASP A 621 -22.13 -16.48 -32.59
CA ASP A 621 -21.93 -15.05 -32.84
C ASP A 621 -20.43 -14.72 -32.84
N LEU A 622 -19.87 -14.39 -34.02
CA LEU A 622 -18.45 -14.04 -34.19
C LEU A 622 -18.05 -12.84 -33.31
N SER A 623 -18.98 -11.90 -33.10
CA SER A 623 -18.83 -10.74 -32.21
C SER A 623 -18.60 -11.14 -30.74
N LEU A 624 -19.21 -12.23 -30.27
CA LEU A 624 -19.01 -12.81 -28.93
C LEU A 624 -17.62 -13.48 -28.75
N PHE A 625 -16.82 -13.50 -29.81
CA PHE A 625 -15.43 -13.94 -29.84
C PHE A 625 -14.46 -12.88 -30.42
N GLY A 626 -14.94 -11.68 -30.78
CA GLY A 626 -14.14 -10.56 -31.33
C GLY A 626 -13.80 -10.66 -32.83
N LEU A 627 -14.42 -11.60 -33.55
CA LEU A 627 -14.09 -11.95 -34.92
C LEU A 627 -14.99 -11.22 -35.93
N GLU A 628 -14.43 -10.90 -37.10
CA GLU A 628 -15.18 -10.44 -38.29
C GLU A 628 -14.86 -11.36 -39.48
N SER A 629 -15.73 -11.37 -40.48
CA SER A 629 -15.81 -12.39 -41.53
C SER A 629 -14.77 -12.26 -42.67
N SER A 630 -13.62 -11.63 -42.44
CA SER A 630 -12.59 -11.41 -43.47
C SER A 630 -11.17 -11.60 -42.95
N GLU A 631 -10.32 -12.24 -43.77
CA GLU A 631 -8.90 -12.55 -43.52
C GLU A 631 -8.56 -13.41 -42.28
N THR A 632 -8.79 -14.73 -42.32
CA THR A 632 -7.80 -15.74 -41.85
C THR A 632 -8.19 -17.18 -42.21
N THR A 633 -7.21 -18.03 -42.52
CA THR A 633 -7.38 -19.46 -42.87
C THR A 633 -7.55 -20.41 -41.66
N ALA A 634 -7.92 -19.88 -40.49
CA ALA A 634 -7.94 -20.60 -39.21
C ALA A 634 -9.32 -20.71 -38.54
N ILE A 635 -10.35 -20.13 -39.15
CA ILE A 635 -11.74 -20.06 -38.63
C ILE A 635 -12.69 -20.46 -39.76
N LEU A 636 -13.55 -21.44 -39.53
CA LEU A 636 -14.60 -21.89 -40.46
C LEU A 636 -15.85 -22.29 -39.66
N HIS A 637 -17.03 -21.86 -40.11
CA HIS A 637 -18.30 -22.30 -39.53
C HIS A 637 -18.54 -23.77 -39.87
N ALA A 638 -18.77 -24.62 -38.85
CA ALA A 638 -19.22 -25.99 -39.07
C ALA A 638 -20.69 -26.00 -39.55
N GLY A 639 -20.91 -26.14 -40.86
CA GLY A 639 -22.24 -25.85 -41.43
C GLY A 639 -22.64 -26.49 -42.77
N ILE A 640 -22.59 -27.82 -42.89
CA ILE A 640 -23.56 -28.61 -43.68
C ILE A 640 -23.85 -29.90 -42.90
N ARG A 641 -25.11 -30.38 -42.93
CA ARG A 641 -25.50 -31.71 -42.44
C ARG A 641 -25.58 -32.70 -43.60
N TRP A 642 -24.71 -33.71 -43.59
CA TRP A 642 -24.78 -34.84 -44.51
C TRP A 642 -25.96 -35.75 -44.07
N LYS A 643 -26.75 -36.27 -45.03
CA LYS A 643 -28.09 -36.86 -44.80
C LYS A 643 -28.01 -38.35 -44.42
N PRO A 644 -28.93 -38.90 -43.58
CA PRO A 644 -30.39 -38.94 -43.85
C PRO A 644 -31.31 -38.24 -42.83
N GLU A 645 -32.63 -38.46 -42.96
CA GLU A 645 -33.72 -37.84 -42.19
C GLU A 645 -34.28 -38.82 -41.10
N ARG A 646 -35.13 -38.47 -40.11
CA ARG A 646 -35.97 -37.26 -39.89
C ARG A 646 -36.41 -37.12 -38.41
N GLY A 647 -36.33 -35.90 -37.82
CA GLY A 647 -37.01 -35.47 -36.57
C GLY A 647 -36.49 -36.02 -35.22
N SER A 648 -36.76 -35.41 -34.05
CA SER A 648 -37.28 -34.05 -33.72
C SER A 648 -37.20 -33.74 -32.20
N SER A 649 -36.79 -32.52 -31.81
CA SER A 649 -36.98 -31.84 -30.48
C SER A 649 -36.37 -32.50 -29.20
N SER A 650 -35.95 -31.78 -28.13
CA SER A 650 -35.78 -30.31 -27.92
C SER A 650 -34.93 -29.96 -26.67
N SER A 651 -33.94 -29.08 -26.85
CA SER A 651 -33.44 -28.00 -25.95
C SER A 651 -33.58 -28.10 -24.40
N THR A 652 -32.44 -27.96 -23.69
CA THR A 652 -32.32 -27.01 -22.56
C THR A 652 -30.87 -26.46 -22.44
N ARG A 653 -30.68 -25.31 -21.76
CA ARG A 653 -29.45 -24.49 -21.83
C ARG A 653 -28.38 -24.87 -20.79
N GLN A 654 -27.14 -25.15 -21.21
CA GLN A 654 -25.91 -25.08 -20.39
C GLN A 654 -24.70 -24.55 -21.20
N ARG A 655 -23.63 -24.10 -20.51
CA ARG A 655 -22.43 -23.48 -21.13
C ARG A 655 -21.49 -24.52 -21.78
N PRO A 656 -20.72 -24.15 -22.81
CA PRO A 656 -19.85 -25.09 -23.53
C PRO A 656 -18.77 -25.83 -22.74
N PRO A 657 -18.60 -27.15 -22.96
CA PRO A 657 -17.32 -27.85 -22.86
C PRO A 657 -16.28 -27.38 -23.90
N ILE A 658 -15.03 -27.78 -23.69
CA ILE A 658 -13.92 -27.60 -24.66
C ILE A 658 -13.58 -28.96 -25.26
N PHE A 659 -13.75 -29.13 -26.57
CA PHE A 659 -13.34 -30.33 -27.28
C PHE A 659 -11.89 -30.19 -27.75
N MET A 660 -11.03 -31.09 -27.31
CA MET A 660 -9.68 -31.24 -27.86
C MET A 660 -9.65 -32.40 -28.84
N PHE A 661 -9.17 -32.16 -30.05
CA PHE A 661 -9.14 -33.18 -31.10
C PHE A 661 -7.73 -33.42 -31.63
N ARG A 662 -7.33 -34.69 -31.69
CA ARG A 662 -6.07 -35.17 -32.27
C ARG A 662 -6.31 -36.32 -33.25
N GLN A 663 -5.89 -36.16 -34.51
CA GLN A 663 -5.96 -37.21 -35.53
C GLN A 663 -4.60 -37.92 -35.68
N VAL A 664 -4.55 -39.23 -35.40
CA VAL A 664 -3.30 -40.00 -35.48
C VAL A 664 -3.01 -40.45 -36.92
N ARG A 665 -1.80 -40.16 -37.43
CA ARG A 665 -1.29 -40.74 -38.68
C ARG A 665 -0.61 -42.10 -38.41
N ARG A 666 -1.00 -43.14 -39.15
CA ARG A 666 -0.24 -44.40 -39.26
C ARG A 666 0.09 -44.74 -40.72
N CYS A 667 1.36 -45.03 -40.96
CA CYS A 667 1.92 -45.68 -42.15
C CYS A 667 3.27 -46.32 -41.76
N PRO A 668 3.72 -47.41 -42.39
CA PRO A 668 2.95 -48.58 -42.83
C PRO A 668 3.54 -49.89 -42.26
N LYS A 669 2.81 -51.00 -42.33
CA LYS A 669 3.42 -52.34 -42.34
C LYS A 669 2.77 -53.22 -43.40
N VAL A 670 3.61 -53.96 -44.11
CA VAL A 670 3.25 -54.86 -45.21
C VAL A 670 3.48 -56.30 -44.76
N SER A 671 2.46 -57.16 -44.92
CA SER A 671 2.55 -58.63 -44.79
C SER A 671 2.94 -59.16 -43.38
N GLN A 672 2.85 -60.45 -43.05
CA GLN A 672 2.55 -61.64 -43.85
C GLN A 672 1.82 -62.73 -43.02
N HIS A 673 1.20 -63.69 -43.71
CA HIS A 673 0.56 -64.96 -43.30
C HIS A 673 0.45 -65.38 -41.81
N GLY A 674 -0.68 -66.02 -41.48
CA GLY A 674 -0.61 -67.48 -41.27
C GLY A 674 -1.14 -68.10 -39.95
N ALA A 675 -2.46 -68.15 -39.78
CA ALA A 675 -3.20 -69.26 -39.15
C ALA A 675 -4.69 -69.16 -39.54
#